data_AF-A0A3Q3FWY3-F1
#
_entry.id   AF-A0A3Q3FWY3-F1
#
_cell.length_a   1.000
_cell.length_b   1.000
_cell.length_c   1.000
_cell.angle_alpha   90.00
_cell.angle_beta   90.00
_cell.angle_gamma   90.00
#
_symmetry.space_group_name_H-M   'P 1'
#
loop_
_entity.id
_entity.type
_entity.pdbx_description
1 polymer ?
#
loop_
_entity_poly.entity_id
_entity_poly.type
_entity_poly.pdbx_seq_one_letter_code
_entity_poly.pdbx_strand_id
1 'polypeptide(L)'
;MKLKILGKITHRILKLNFNIMFNIPGEGISPRPPPSAPLSMCRQGSEILSLLSIFIHLFLHYCHPHFVPPQVMSAGRSADGREVQIPLQQVAPSMATPLSVVPPIPPPSHRPVNPWPPNDPNSSQGVPAGFLPLHGGFRDHFIETPEAKYCCEACRLVLCQPRQTECGHRFCQSCINDILSHSNPVCPADMEPLFKDKIFRDVCCHREIMALKVFCRSEANGCQEQMSLQQIPDHLNVCPFFEVPCPLGKCKERMMRKEIPDHLNWKCKHRETGCEFCLTKMPLTDLQKHKETVCPAFPVSCPNHCSFSSLPRSELSNHQHDCPKAQVTCQFHRYGCTFKGLNQEMRQHESTFAAEHLRMMANRNSTLEKKVEDVKGELLERYKVLPALNSRLSELENQNDELREKNRQMEQKLATMQKLMSSHSEKLLEVELELRSLRLLREEVENLRGTLDNVWTRLNALEQGGRGGTGSTHTLASLETQLKRQDDMLSVHEIRLADMDLRFQVLETASYNGTLIWKIRDYKRRKQEAVAAKTLSLYSQPFYTGYFGYKMCARVYLNGDGMGKGTHLSLFFVVMRGEYDALLPWPFKQKVTLMLMDQGPTRKHLGDAFKPDPNSSSFRRPVAEMNIASGCPLFVSQSVLETGSYIKDDTIFIKVTVDTSDLPEP
;
A
#
# COMPACT_ATOMS: atom_id res chain seq x y z
N MET A 1 -36.49 -49.37 9.81
CA MET A 1 -35.45 -50.13 10.56
C MET A 1 -34.17 -49.33 10.81
N LYS A 2 -33.49 -48.78 9.78
CA LYS A 2 -32.14 -48.16 9.88
C LYS A 2 -31.94 -47.14 11.04
N LEU A 3 -32.89 -46.22 11.31
CA LEU A 3 -32.74 -45.26 12.42
C LEU A 3 -32.58 -45.91 13.81
N LYS A 4 -33.25 -47.05 14.09
CA LYS A 4 -33.11 -47.77 15.37
C LYS A 4 -31.74 -48.42 15.57
N ILE A 5 -30.94 -48.54 14.51
CA ILE A 5 -29.54 -49.00 14.58
C ILE A 5 -28.62 -47.82 14.86
N LEU A 6 -28.79 -46.72 14.12
CA LEU A 6 -28.01 -45.48 14.31
C LEU A 6 -28.11 -44.94 15.74
N GLY A 7 -29.32 -44.88 16.31
CA GLY A 7 -29.54 -44.46 17.70
C GLY A 7 -28.92 -45.38 18.75
N LYS A 8 -28.74 -46.67 18.46
CA LYS A 8 -28.01 -47.60 19.35
C LYS A 8 -26.49 -47.43 19.26
N ILE A 9 -25.97 -46.98 18.12
CA ILE A 9 -24.55 -46.68 17.93
C ILE A 9 -24.18 -45.39 18.65
N THR A 10 -24.92 -44.29 18.45
CA THR A 10 -24.66 -43.02 19.14
C THR A 10 -24.79 -43.16 20.66
N HIS A 11 -25.80 -43.88 21.16
CA HIS A 11 -25.93 -44.16 22.60
C HIS A 11 -24.77 -45.02 23.15
N ARG A 12 -24.17 -45.92 22.36
CA ARG A 12 -22.97 -46.66 22.79
C ARG A 12 -21.72 -45.77 22.82
N ILE A 13 -21.51 -44.92 21.82
CA ILE A 13 -20.37 -43.99 21.76
C ILE A 13 -20.42 -43.00 22.93
N LEU A 14 -21.60 -42.44 23.22
CA LEU A 14 -21.80 -41.59 24.40
C LEU A 14 -21.49 -42.32 25.71
N LYS A 15 -21.88 -43.59 25.86
CA LYS A 15 -21.57 -44.39 27.07
C LYS A 15 -20.08 -44.72 27.23
N LEU A 16 -19.34 -44.91 26.13
CA LEU A 16 -17.88 -45.11 26.22
C LEU A 16 -17.17 -43.84 26.70
N ASN A 17 -17.46 -42.68 26.09
CA ASN A 17 -16.81 -41.42 26.47
C ASN A 17 -17.11 -41.03 27.93
N PHE A 18 -18.32 -41.31 28.43
CA PHE A 18 -18.67 -41.01 29.83
C PHE A 18 -17.89 -41.87 30.84
N ASN A 19 -17.66 -43.16 30.53
CA ASN A 19 -16.88 -44.06 31.40
C ASN A 19 -15.37 -43.72 31.44
N ILE A 20 -14.83 -43.05 30.41
CA ILE A 20 -13.40 -42.71 30.31
C ILE A 20 -13.04 -41.49 31.17
N MET A 21 -14.00 -40.60 31.48
CA MET A 21 -13.72 -39.36 32.23
C MET A 21 -13.80 -39.49 33.77
N PHE A 22 -14.32 -40.59 34.32
CA PHE A 22 -14.77 -40.63 35.73
C PHE A 22 -14.31 -41.84 36.55
N ASN A 23 -13.24 -42.54 36.15
CA ASN A 23 -12.77 -43.74 36.85
C ASN A 23 -11.35 -43.58 37.43
N ILE A 24 -11.27 -43.12 38.68
CA ILE A 24 -10.05 -43.13 39.51
C ILE A 24 -10.43 -43.76 40.87
N PRO A 25 -9.80 -44.87 41.30
CA PRO A 25 -9.97 -45.40 42.66
C PRO A 25 -9.33 -44.44 43.68
N GLY A 26 -10.01 -44.16 44.79
CA GLY A 26 -9.55 -43.18 45.78
C GLY A 26 -9.22 -43.76 47.14
N GLU A 27 -8.21 -43.19 47.79
CA GLU A 27 -7.96 -43.28 49.24
C GLU A 27 -7.52 -41.90 49.79
N GLY A 28 -7.83 -41.64 51.07
CA GLY A 28 -6.89 -40.91 51.94
C GLY A 28 -6.91 -39.36 52.02
N ILE A 29 -7.84 -38.82 52.83
CA ILE A 29 -7.58 -37.69 53.78
C ILE A 29 -7.40 -36.26 53.17
N SER A 30 -7.48 -35.24 54.04
CA SER A 30 -7.62 -33.79 53.79
C SER A 30 -7.03 -33.01 55.01
N PRO A 31 -6.84 -31.66 55.05
CA PRO A 31 -6.95 -30.59 54.03
C PRO A 31 -5.73 -29.62 53.94
N ARG A 32 -5.39 -29.11 52.73
CA ARG A 32 -4.93 -27.71 52.44
C ARG A 32 -4.52 -27.53 50.96
N PRO A 33 -4.82 -26.38 50.30
CA PRO A 33 -4.22 -25.99 49.02
C PRO A 33 -2.88 -25.27 49.24
N PRO A 34 -1.93 -25.35 48.27
CA PRO A 34 -1.70 -24.19 47.39
C PRO A 34 -1.57 -24.66 45.89
N PRO A 35 -0.86 -24.02 44.93
CA PRO A 35 -1.54 -23.59 43.70
C PRO A 35 -0.97 -24.17 42.38
N SER A 36 -1.62 -23.77 41.27
CA SER A 36 -1.21 -23.90 39.86
C SER A 36 -1.19 -25.30 39.22
N ALA A 37 -2.17 -25.53 38.33
CA ALA A 37 -2.15 -26.53 37.27
C ALA A 37 -2.78 -25.92 35.98
N PRO A 38 -2.46 -26.39 34.76
CA PRO A 38 -2.71 -25.61 33.53
C PRO A 38 -4.13 -25.69 32.95
N LEU A 39 -4.58 -24.58 32.33
CA LEU A 39 -5.87 -24.44 31.63
C LEU A 39 -5.97 -25.18 30.28
N SER A 40 -5.15 -26.20 30.01
CA SER A 40 -5.10 -26.90 28.73
C SER A 40 -6.28 -27.84 28.50
N MET A 41 -6.64 -28.67 29.49
CA MET A 41 -7.61 -29.76 29.31
C MET A 41 -9.06 -29.31 29.09
N CYS A 42 -9.44 -28.08 29.48
CA CYS A 42 -10.81 -27.59 29.27
C CYS A 42 -11.11 -27.19 27.82
N ARG A 43 -10.10 -26.89 26.97
CA ARG A 43 -10.34 -26.41 25.59
C ARG A 43 -10.70 -27.52 24.60
N GLN A 44 -10.09 -28.70 24.74
CA GLN A 44 -10.34 -29.82 23.83
C GLN A 44 -11.79 -30.34 23.92
N GLY A 45 -12.44 -30.25 25.09
CA GLY A 45 -13.85 -30.58 25.25
C GLY A 45 -14.80 -29.67 24.45
N SER A 46 -14.52 -28.36 24.40
CA SER A 46 -15.34 -27.41 23.64
C SER A 46 -15.20 -27.55 22.11
N GLU A 47 -14.01 -27.91 21.61
CA GLU A 47 -13.76 -28.05 20.17
C GLU A 47 -14.41 -29.31 19.59
N ILE A 48 -14.45 -30.42 20.35
CA ILE A 48 -15.15 -31.64 19.93
C ILE A 48 -16.68 -31.41 19.85
N LEU A 49 -17.25 -30.63 20.78
CA LEU A 49 -18.67 -30.30 20.78
C LEU A 49 -19.07 -29.34 19.64
N SER A 50 -18.21 -28.37 19.28
CA SER A 50 -18.50 -27.48 18.15
C SER A 50 -18.45 -28.21 16.81
N LEU A 51 -17.48 -29.11 16.61
CA LEU A 51 -17.38 -29.95 15.42
C LEU A 51 -18.58 -30.91 15.27
N LEU A 52 -19.08 -31.47 16.37
CA LEU A 52 -20.32 -32.27 16.38
C LEU A 52 -21.55 -31.44 15.98
N SER A 53 -21.67 -30.21 16.47
CA SER A 53 -22.77 -29.30 16.08
C SER A 53 -22.75 -28.96 14.59
N ILE A 54 -21.57 -28.69 14.03
CA ILE A 54 -21.38 -28.44 12.59
C ILE A 54 -21.78 -29.67 11.77
N PHE A 55 -21.36 -30.88 12.17
CA PHE A 55 -21.74 -32.12 11.48
C PHE A 55 -23.25 -32.37 11.49
N ILE A 56 -23.95 -32.08 12.60
CA ILE A 56 -25.40 -32.21 12.72
C ILE A 56 -26.11 -31.21 11.80
N HIS A 57 -25.66 -29.96 11.74
CA HIS A 57 -26.24 -28.95 10.84
C HIS A 57 -26.06 -29.29 9.35
N LEU A 58 -24.86 -29.75 8.93
CA LEU A 58 -24.65 -30.21 7.55
C LEU A 58 -25.50 -31.44 7.21
N PHE A 59 -25.68 -32.38 8.15
CA PHE A 59 -26.49 -33.58 7.91
C PHE A 59 -27.99 -33.26 7.77
N LEU A 60 -28.51 -32.32 8.56
CA LEU A 60 -29.90 -31.86 8.46
C LEU A 60 -30.18 -31.12 7.14
N HIS A 61 -29.23 -30.31 6.66
CA HIS A 61 -29.40 -29.53 5.43
C HIS A 61 -29.37 -30.38 4.14
N TYR A 62 -28.92 -31.64 4.20
CA TYR A 62 -28.80 -32.54 3.04
C TYR A 62 -29.90 -33.61 2.93
N CYS A 63 -30.89 -33.64 3.84
CA CYS A 63 -31.84 -34.76 3.94
C CYS A 63 -33.32 -34.39 3.75
N HIS A 64 -33.67 -33.26 3.12
CA HIS A 64 -35.06 -32.91 2.84
C HIS A 64 -35.27 -32.25 1.46
N PRO A 65 -35.98 -32.92 0.52
CA PRO A 65 -36.65 -32.27 -0.59
C PRO A 65 -38.08 -31.83 -0.21
N HIS A 66 -38.68 -31.03 -1.09
CA HIS A 66 -39.99 -30.38 -1.02
C HIS A 66 -41.13 -31.10 -0.26
N PHE A 67 -41.87 -30.32 0.53
CA PHE A 67 -43.27 -30.61 0.87
C PHE A 67 -44.09 -29.31 0.74
N VAL A 68 -45.21 -29.36 0.03
CA VAL A 68 -46.13 -28.23 -0.17
C VAL A 68 -47.35 -28.43 0.74
N PRO A 69 -47.75 -27.45 1.56
CA PRO A 69 -48.95 -27.57 2.39
C PRO A 69 -50.23 -27.36 1.55
N PRO A 70 -51.27 -28.18 1.72
CA PRO A 70 -52.56 -27.98 1.06
C PRO A 70 -53.39 -26.87 1.73
N GLN A 71 -54.22 -26.19 0.95
CA GLN A 71 -55.25 -25.28 1.47
C GLN A 71 -56.44 -26.10 2.02
N VAL A 72 -56.97 -25.70 3.18
CA VAL A 72 -58.28 -26.14 3.69
C VAL A 72 -58.99 -24.93 4.27
N MET A 73 -60.27 -24.75 3.93
CA MET A 73 -61.10 -23.65 4.41
C MET A 73 -61.84 -24.03 5.71
N SER A 74 -61.97 -23.09 6.63
CA SER A 74 -63.04 -23.08 7.64
C SER A 74 -63.35 -21.62 8.03
N ALA A 75 -64.54 -21.36 8.60
CA ALA A 75 -65.13 -20.03 8.60
C ALA A 75 -65.57 -19.52 9.99
N GLY A 76 -65.35 -18.22 10.21
CA GLY A 76 -66.22 -17.31 10.95
C GLY A 76 -66.42 -17.48 12.47
N ARG A 77 -66.11 -16.43 13.22
CA ARG A 77 -67.14 -15.47 13.70
C ARG A 77 -66.53 -14.23 14.39
N SER A 78 -67.36 -13.21 14.57
CA SER A 78 -67.12 -11.93 15.27
C SER A 78 -66.94 -12.13 16.79
N ALA A 79 -66.64 -11.13 17.63
CA ALA A 79 -66.53 -9.66 17.46
C ALA A 79 -65.41 -9.12 18.38
N ASP A 80 -64.93 -7.88 18.29
CA ASP A 80 -65.65 -6.65 18.65
C ASP A 80 -65.08 -5.42 17.92
N GLY A 81 -65.77 -4.28 17.94
CA GLY A 81 -65.44 -3.13 17.07
C GLY A 81 -65.50 -1.75 17.73
N ARG A 82 -64.95 -0.76 17.02
CA ARG A 82 -65.31 0.67 17.11
C ARG A 82 -64.80 1.43 15.89
N GLU A 83 -65.69 1.65 14.93
CA GLU A 83 -65.51 2.67 13.90
C GLU A 83 -65.83 4.07 14.47
N VAL A 84 -65.28 5.11 13.84
CA VAL A 84 -65.95 6.40 13.68
C VAL A 84 -65.85 6.78 12.20
N GLN A 85 -66.92 7.32 11.64
CA GLN A 85 -67.22 7.22 10.21
C GLN A 85 -66.80 8.46 9.38
N ILE A 86 -66.60 8.21 8.09
CA ILE A 86 -66.55 9.23 7.02
C ILE A 86 -67.99 9.69 6.71
N PRO A 87 -68.19 10.86 6.06
CA PRO A 87 -68.76 10.79 4.71
C PRO A 87 -68.17 11.78 3.69
N LEU A 88 -67.95 11.28 2.45
CA LEU A 88 -68.67 11.63 1.20
C LEU A 88 -69.16 13.10 1.03
N GLN A 89 -69.20 13.74 -0.16
CA GLN A 89 -69.33 13.30 -1.56
C GLN A 89 -68.99 14.53 -2.48
N GLN A 90 -68.95 14.58 -3.84
CA GLN A 90 -69.24 13.69 -4.98
C GLN A 90 -68.59 14.26 -6.28
N VAL A 91 -68.80 13.59 -7.42
CA VAL A 91 -68.71 14.07 -8.84
C VAL A 91 -67.35 14.06 -9.55
N ALA A 92 -67.36 13.40 -10.71
CA ALA A 92 -66.50 13.54 -11.89
C ALA A 92 -67.46 13.69 -13.12
N PRO A 93 -67.06 14.09 -14.36
CA PRO A 93 -65.73 13.90 -14.97
C PRO A 93 -65.25 15.05 -15.91
N SER A 94 -64.24 14.74 -16.75
CA SER A 94 -63.97 15.30 -18.11
C SER A 94 -62.70 16.15 -18.31
N MET A 95 -61.71 15.52 -18.97
CA MET A 95 -60.82 16.07 -20.02
C MET A 95 -59.97 17.35 -19.78
N ALA A 96 -58.73 17.17 -19.32
CA ALA A 96 -57.50 17.72 -19.96
C ALA A 96 -56.23 17.14 -19.29
N THR A 97 -55.16 16.90 -20.06
CA THR A 97 -53.85 16.42 -19.54
C THR A 97 -52.81 17.54 -19.43
N PRO A 98 -51.76 17.39 -18.59
CA PRO A 98 -51.20 18.53 -17.86
C PRO A 98 -49.81 19.01 -18.33
N LEU A 99 -49.44 20.21 -17.88
CA LEU A 99 -48.05 20.58 -17.61
C LEU A 99 -47.82 20.55 -16.09
N SER A 100 -46.74 19.89 -15.66
CA SER A 100 -46.45 19.68 -14.23
C SER A 100 -45.30 20.57 -13.76
N VAL A 101 -45.46 21.20 -12.60
CA VAL A 101 -44.42 21.98 -11.91
C VAL A 101 -44.12 21.30 -10.58
N VAL A 102 -42.84 21.04 -10.31
CA VAL A 102 -42.35 20.39 -9.08
C VAL A 102 -41.23 21.26 -8.46
N PRO A 103 -41.12 21.39 -7.12
CA PRO A 103 -40.23 22.37 -6.49
C PRO A 103 -38.72 22.04 -6.57
N PRO A 104 -37.83 23.00 -6.29
CA PRO A 104 -36.39 22.81 -6.39
C PRO A 104 -35.80 21.96 -5.24
N ILE A 105 -34.75 21.21 -5.57
CA ILE A 105 -33.95 20.39 -4.65
C ILE A 105 -32.57 21.07 -4.50
N PRO A 106 -31.98 21.15 -3.28
CA PRO A 106 -30.67 21.79 -3.07
C PRO A 106 -29.52 21.02 -3.74
N PRO A 107 -28.41 21.70 -4.12
CA PRO A 107 -27.32 21.09 -4.88
C PRO A 107 -26.43 20.17 -4.01
N PRO A 108 -25.96 19.02 -4.55
CA PRO A 108 -25.07 18.10 -3.84
C PRO A 108 -23.63 18.62 -3.78
N SER A 109 -23.00 18.50 -2.62
CA SER A 109 -21.65 19.01 -2.33
C SER A 109 -20.52 18.07 -2.78
N HIS A 110 -20.35 17.87 -4.09
CA HIS A 110 -19.20 17.13 -4.64
C HIS A 110 -18.52 17.90 -5.78
N ARG A 111 -17.20 18.11 -5.67
CA ARG A 111 -16.38 18.65 -6.77
C ARG A 111 -16.22 17.58 -7.85
N PRO A 112 -16.52 17.86 -9.14
CA PRO A 112 -16.04 17.01 -10.23
C PRO A 112 -14.51 17.13 -10.36
N VAL A 113 -13.86 16.03 -10.74
CA VAL A 113 -12.41 15.99 -10.98
C VAL A 113 -12.08 16.63 -12.34
N ASN A 114 -11.03 17.45 -12.40
CA ASN A 114 -10.63 18.15 -13.63
C ASN A 114 -10.14 17.15 -14.72
N PRO A 115 -10.71 17.19 -15.95
CA PRO A 115 -10.29 16.34 -17.06
C PRO A 115 -9.18 17.00 -17.90
N TRP A 116 -8.03 17.28 -17.29
CA TRP A 116 -6.84 17.84 -17.97
C TRP A 116 -5.56 17.10 -17.51
N PRO A 117 -4.52 17.01 -18.36
CA PRO A 117 -3.33 16.20 -18.06
C PRO A 117 -2.49 16.77 -16.90
N PRO A 118 -1.61 15.96 -16.27
CA PRO A 118 -0.79 16.41 -15.15
C PRO A 118 0.14 17.57 -15.52
N ASN A 119 0.31 18.52 -14.59
CA ASN A 119 1.25 19.63 -14.75
C ASN A 119 2.70 19.12 -14.87
N ASP A 120 3.47 19.78 -15.74
CA ASP A 120 4.92 19.59 -15.87
C ASP A 120 5.64 20.07 -14.59
N PRO A 121 6.49 19.25 -13.92
CA PRO A 121 7.07 19.58 -12.62
C PRO A 121 7.95 20.84 -12.55
N ASN A 122 8.34 21.44 -13.68
CA ASN A 122 9.28 22.55 -13.72
C ASN A 122 8.62 23.96 -13.71
N SER A 123 7.29 24.05 -13.64
CA SER A 123 6.58 25.34 -13.53
C SER A 123 6.65 25.92 -12.12
N SER A 124 7.62 26.80 -11.87
CA SER A 124 7.76 27.55 -10.61
C SER A 124 6.73 28.69 -10.46
N GLN A 125 5.45 28.41 -10.72
CA GLN A 125 4.27 29.26 -10.50
C GLN A 125 2.99 28.44 -10.73
N GLY A 126 1.94 28.71 -9.94
CA GLY A 126 0.69 27.93 -9.89
C GLY A 126 -0.25 28.18 -11.06
N VAL A 127 0.18 27.84 -12.28
CA VAL A 127 -0.54 28.10 -13.53
C VAL A 127 -0.83 26.77 -14.24
N PRO A 128 -2.07 26.48 -14.70
CA PRO A 128 -2.40 25.22 -15.36
C PRO A 128 -1.62 25.00 -16.67
N ALA A 129 -1.23 23.74 -16.91
CA ALA A 129 -0.62 23.33 -18.17
C ALA A 129 -1.51 23.71 -19.38
N GLY A 130 -0.91 24.35 -20.39
CA GLY A 130 -1.59 24.84 -21.59
C GLY A 130 -2.18 26.26 -21.49
N PHE A 131 -2.14 26.94 -20.33
CA PHE A 131 -2.53 28.35 -20.27
C PHE A 131 -1.47 29.30 -20.84
N LEU A 132 -0.20 29.10 -20.48
CA LEU A 132 0.90 29.93 -20.98
C LEU A 132 1.18 29.62 -22.46
N PRO A 133 1.56 30.63 -23.27
CA PRO A 133 2.10 30.40 -24.60
C PRO A 133 3.27 29.41 -24.57
N LEU A 134 3.20 28.36 -25.40
CA LEU A 134 4.31 27.40 -25.60
C LEU A 134 5.58 28.08 -26.12
N HIS A 135 5.41 29.18 -26.87
CA HIS A 135 6.47 29.99 -27.43
C HIS A 135 6.04 31.46 -27.54
N GLY A 136 6.95 32.38 -27.26
CA GLY A 136 6.71 33.81 -27.41
C GLY A 136 5.99 34.46 -26.23
N GLY A 137 5.39 35.62 -26.50
CA GLY A 137 4.58 36.37 -25.53
C GLY A 137 3.09 36.00 -25.58
N PHE A 138 2.31 36.63 -24.70
CA PHE A 138 0.86 36.50 -24.67
C PHE A 138 0.22 37.04 -25.96
N ARG A 139 -0.84 36.36 -26.41
CA ARG A 139 -1.66 36.71 -27.60
C ARG A 139 -3.11 37.00 -27.24
N ASP A 140 -3.38 37.15 -25.94
CA ASP A 140 -4.66 37.52 -25.37
C ASP A 140 -5.10 38.90 -25.85
N HIS A 141 -6.42 39.14 -25.97
CA HIS A 141 -6.93 40.44 -26.39
C HIS A 141 -6.94 41.41 -25.19
N PHE A 142 -5.91 42.26 -25.10
CA PHE A 142 -5.79 43.29 -24.07
C PHE A 142 -6.79 44.43 -24.31
N ILE A 143 -7.44 44.90 -23.24
CA ILE A 143 -8.46 45.96 -23.31
C ILE A 143 -7.83 47.33 -23.60
N GLU A 144 -6.66 47.56 -23.01
CA GLU A 144 -5.84 48.76 -23.20
C GLU A 144 -4.55 48.33 -23.92
N THR A 145 -4.09 49.11 -24.90
CA THR A 145 -2.87 48.81 -25.67
C THR A 145 -1.67 48.71 -24.73
N PRO A 146 -1.00 47.54 -24.62
CA PRO A 146 0.12 47.37 -23.69
C PRO A 146 1.28 48.32 -23.99
N GLU A 147 1.81 48.96 -22.95
CA GLU A 147 3.02 49.80 -23.06
C GLU A 147 4.20 49.01 -23.62
N ALA A 148 5.03 49.63 -24.45
CA ALA A 148 6.19 48.99 -25.09
C ALA A 148 7.15 48.30 -24.08
N LYS A 149 7.25 48.82 -22.85
CA LYS A 149 8.06 48.24 -21.76
C LYS A 149 7.62 46.82 -21.34
N TYR A 150 6.39 46.42 -21.67
CA TYR A 150 5.84 45.09 -21.42
C TYR A 150 5.99 44.14 -22.62
N CYS A 151 6.51 44.60 -23.76
CA CYS A 151 6.70 43.80 -24.96
C CYS A 151 8.09 43.15 -24.99
N CYS A 152 8.20 42.04 -25.70
CA CYS A 152 9.45 41.30 -25.91
C CYS A 152 10.22 41.84 -27.12
N GLU A 153 11.49 42.18 -26.96
CA GLU A 153 12.31 42.69 -28.08
C GLU A 153 12.49 41.66 -29.22
N ALA A 154 12.41 40.36 -28.91
CA ALA A 154 12.53 39.29 -29.91
C ALA A 154 11.21 38.98 -30.64
N CYS A 155 10.09 38.82 -29.92
CA CYS A 155 8.82 38.37 -30.52
C CYS A 155 7.70 39.44 -30.57
N ARG A 156 7.96 40.66 -30.07
CA ARG A 156 7.09 41.84 -30.06
C ARG A 156 5.71 41.68 -29.39
N LEU A 157 5.44 40.52 -28.78
CA LEU A 157 4.28 40.23 -27.95
C LEU A 157 4.55 40.56 -26.47
N VAL A 158 3.48 40.67 -25.67
CA VAL A 158 3.56 40.95 -24.22
C VAL A 158 4.28 39.83 -23.48
N LEU A 159 5.26 40.16 -22.63
CA LEU A 159 6.26 39.21 -22.11
C LEU A 159 5.66 38.03 -21.32
N CYS A 160 5.84 36.81 -21.83
CA CYS A 160 5.59 35.58 -21.07
C CYS A 160 6.82 35.24 -20.22
N GLN A 161 6.65 35.17 -18.90
CA GLN A 161 7.71 34.95 -17.92
C GLN A 161 8.96 35.83 -18.16
N PRO A 162 8.84 37.17 -18.04
CA PRO A 162 9.89 38.09 -18.48
C PRO A 162 11.27 37.82 -17.87
N ARG A 163 12.29 38.02 -18.70
CA ARG A 163 13.70 37.98 -18.37
C ARG A 163 14.34 39.28 -18.80
N GLN A 164 15.22 39.81 -17.95
CA GLN A 164 15.97 41.03 -18.22
C GLN A 164 17.45 40.69 -18.38
N THR A 165 18.09 41.26 -19.39
CA THR A 165 19.52 41.12 -19.67
C THR A 165 20.33 42.19 -18.92
N GLU A 166 21.65 42.02 -18.82
CA GLU A 166 22.54 43.03 -18.23
C GLU A 166 22.57 44.37 -18.99
N CYS A 167 22.31 44.36 -20.31
CA CYS A 167 22.04 45.56 -21.10
C CYS A 167 20.62 46.16 -20.90
N GLY A 168 19.81 45.60 -19.99
CA GLY A 168 18.53 46.15 -19.56
C GLY A 168 17.30 45.75 -20.40
N HIS A 169 17.50 45.18 -21.59
CA HIS A 169 16.43 44.75 -22.50
C HIS A 169 15.63 43.54 -21.98
N ARG A 170 14.37 43.40 -22.44
CA ARG A 170 13.40 42.41 -21.94
C ARG A 170 12.97 41.38 -22.97
N PHE A 171 12.91 40.12 -22.54
CA PHE A 171 12.60 38.96 -23.37
C PHE A 171 11.67 37.96 -22.66
N CYS A 172 10.86 37.22 -23.43
CA CYS A 172 10.13 36.06 -22.91
C CYS A 172 11.11 34.93 -22.55
N GLN A 173 10.76 34.09 -21.56
CA GLN A 173 11.61 32.96 -21.16
C GLN A 173 11.94 31.99 -22.32
N SER A 174 11.02 31.75 -23.28
CA SER A 174 11.35 30.94 -24.46
C SER A 174 12.33 31.69 -25.36
N CYS A 175 11.99 32.90 -25.79
CA CYS A 175 12.77 33.69 -26.75
C CYS A 175 14.23 33.90 -26.34
N ILE A 176 14.50 34.14 -25.04
CA ILE A 176 15.87 34.29 -24.58
C ILE A 176 16.63 32.96 -24.56
N ASN A 177 15.96 31.84 -24.28
CA ASN A 177 16.57 30.51 -24.38
C ASN A 177 16.89 30.15 -25.84
N ASP A 178 16.03 30.55 -26.78
CA ASP A 178 16.27 30.34 -28.22
C ASP A 178 17.50 31.14 -28.69
N ILE A 179 17.60 32.42 -28.31
CA ILE A 179 18.77 33.26 -28.58
C ILE A 179 20.03 32.63 -27.98
N LEU A 180 20.00 32.25 -26.69
CA LEU A 180 21.09 31.57 -25.98
C LEU A 180 21.46 30.17 -26.53
N SER A 181 20.68 29.60 -27.44
CA SER A 181 21.02 28.32 -28.09
C SER A 181 21.94 28.49 -29.31
N HIS A 182 22.16 29.72 -29.77
CA HIS A 182 23.10 30.05 -30.85
C HIS A 182 24.54 30.11 -30.32
N SER A 183 25.53 29.90 -31.19
CA SER A 183 26.95 29.81 -30.82
C SER A 183 27.54 31.11 -30.26
N ASN A 184 27.13 32.25 -30.81
CA ASN A 184 27.48 33.59 -30.33
C ASN A 184 26.18 34.39 -30.06
N PRO A 185 25.56 34.24 -28.89
CA PRO A 185 24.30 34.91 -28.58
C PRO A 185 24.52 36.41 -28.33
N VAL A 186 23.81 37.23 -29.11
CA VAL A 186 23.78 38.70 -28.95
C VAL A 186 22.34 39.18 -28.78
N CYS A 187 22.18 40.33 -28.14
CA CYS A 187 20.89 40.96 -27.92
C CYS A 187 20.35 41.59 -29.22
N PRO A 188 19.14 41.22 -29.69
CA PRO A 188 18.58 41.77 -30.94
C PRO A 188 18.24 43.27 -30.96
N ALA A 189 18.42 44.00 -29.85
CA ALA A 189 18.07 45.41 -29.73
C ALA A 189 19.30 46.35 -29.81
N ASP A 190 20.45 45.92 -29.26
CA ASP A 190 21.68 46.71 -29.12
C ASP A 190 22.94 45.99 -29.64
N MET A 191 22.82 44.71 -30.03
CA MET A 191 23.90 43.80 -30.46
C MET A 191 24.93 43.43 -29.37
N GLU A 192 24.66 43.73 -28.08
CA GLU A 192 25.56 43.37 -26.98
C GLU A 192 25.61 41.85 -26.74
N PRO A 193 26.77 41.27 -26.35
CA PRO A 193 26.89 39.85 -26.04
C PRO A 193 26.04 39.41 -24.83
N LEU A 194 25.37 38.26 -24.95
CA LEU A 194 24.48 37.74 -23.92
C LEU A 194 25.05 36.52 -23.19
N PHE A 195 25.30 36.69 -21.89
CA PHE A 195 25.80 35.63 -21.02
C PHE A 195 24.67 35.04 -20.16
N LYS A 196 24.63 33.70 -20.07
CA LYS A 196 23.52 32.95 -19.46
C LYS A 196 23.36 33.19 -17.95
N ASP A 197 24.45 33.50 -17.26
CA ASP A 197 24.53 33.90 -15.85
C ASP A 197 24.10 35.37 -15.63
N LYS A 198 24.05 36.19 -16.68
CA LYS A 198 23.71 37.62 -16.66
C LYS A 198 22.27 37.92 -17.08
N ILE A 199 21.38 36.93 -16.93
CA ILE A 199 19.98 37.00 -17.35
C ILE A 199 19.07 36.71 -16.15
N PHE A 200 18.33 37.72 -15.74
CA PHE A 200 17.61 37.76 -14.47
C PHE A 200 16.10 37.59 -14.66
N ARG A 201 15.40 37.13 -13.62
CA ARG A 201 13.93 37.05 -13.63
C ARG A 201 13.36 38.41 -13.25
N ASP A 202 12.68 39.09 -14.18
CA ASP A 202 12.01 40.36 -13.87
C ASP A 202 10.65 40.09 -13.19
N VAL A 203 10.70 39.97 -11.86
CA VAL A 203 9.51 39.70 -11.03
C VAL A 203 8.57 40.92 -10.98
N CYS A 204 9.07 42.15 -11.18
CA CYS A 204 8.25 43.37 -11.13
C CYS A 204 7.40 43.49 -12.40
N CYS A 205 8.06 43.49 -13.56
CA CYS A 205 7.40 43.50 -14.88
C CYS A 205 6.45 42.31 -15.04
N HIS A 206 6.81 41.12 -14.53
CA HIS A 206 5.90 39.99 -14.51
C HIS A 206 4.60 40.28 -13.73
N ARG A 207 4.70 40.89 -12.54
CA ARG A 207 3.54 41.20 -11.69
C ARG A 207 2.64 42.26 -12.31
N GLU A 208 3.23 43.26 -12.96
CA GLU A 208 2.52 44.29 -13.73
C GLU A 208 1.77 43.68 -14.92
N ILE A 209 2.43 42.83 -15.71
CA ILE A 209 1.82 42.13 -16.85
C ILE A 209 0.67 41.20 -16.43
N MET A 210 0.80 40.49 -15.31
CA MET A 210 -0.29 39.67 -14.75
C MET A 210 -1.52 40.48 -14.33
N ALA A 211 -1.35 41.78 -14.02
CA ALA A 211 -2.44 42.68 -13.64
C ALA A 211 -3.13 43.38 -14.83
N LEU A 212 -2.53 43.37 -16.03
CA LEU A 212 -3.14 43.93 -17.24
C LEU A 212 -4.50 43.27 -17.54
N LYS A 213 -5.47 44.07 -17.98
CA LYS A 213 -6.82 43.58 -18.30
C LYS A 213 -6.90 43.02 -19.71
N VAL A 214 -7.61 41.90 -19.84
CA VAL A 214 -7.86 41.18 -21.09
C VAL A 214 -9.33 40.74 -21.17
N PHE A 215 -9.82 40.56 -22.40
CA PHE A 215 -11.06 39.84 -22.67
C PHE A 215 -10.85 38.32 -22.52
N CYS A 216 -11.93 37.60 -22.25
CA CYS A 216 -11.91 36.14 -22.21
C CYS A 216 -11.45 35.53 -23.56
N ARG A 217 -10.60 34.49 -23.52
CA ARG A 217 -10.20 33.70 -24.72
C ARG A 217 -11.37 33.02 -25.47
N SER A 218 -12.59 33.11 -24.95
CA SER A 218 -13.83 32.63 -25.59
C SER A 218 -14.78 33.78 -25.98
N GLU A 219 -14.26 34.99 -26.13
CA GLU A 219 -14.95 36.15 -26.72
C GLU A 219 -15.58 35.81 -28.08
N ALA A 220 -14.83 35.16 -28.98
CA ALA A 220 -15.31 34.69 -30.27
C ALA A 220 -16.48 33.68 -30.18
N ASN A 221 -16.64 33.01 -29.03
CA ASN A 221 -17.76 32.10 -28.75
C ASN A 221 -18.93 32.79 -28.02
N GLY A 222 -18.81 34.08 -27.69
CA GLY A 222 -19.80 34.90 -27.00
C GLY A 222 -19.51 35.25 -25.54
N CYS A 223 -18.30 34.99 -25.00
CA CYS A 223 -17.97 35.38 -23.63
C CYS A 223 -17.47 36.83 -23.52
N GLN A 224 -18.32 37.73 -23.01
CA GLN A 224 -18.01 39.16 -22.88
C GLN A 224 -17.24 39.53 -21.59
N GLU A 225 -16.80 38.54 -20.81
CA GLU A 225 -16.15 38.76 -19.51
C GLU A 225 -14.74 39.38 -19.64
N GLN A 226 -14.48 40.37 -18.77
CA GLN A 226 -13.23 41.12 -18.69
C GLN A 226 -12.56 40.88 -17.34
N MET A 227 -11.26 40.61 -17.33
CA MET A 227 -10.52 40.27 -16.11
C MET A 227 -9.02 40.57 -16.24
N SER A 228 -8.24 40.46 -15.16
CA SER A 228 -6.78 40.51 -15.30
C SER A 228 -6.24 39.23 -15.96
N LEU A 229 -5.09 39.33 -16.63
CA LEU A 229 -4.44 38.19 -17.28
C LEU A 229 -4.17 37.02 -16.31
N GLN A 230 -3.95 37.31 -15.03
CA GLN A 230 -3.85 36.30 -13.96
C GLN A 230 -5.13 35.50 -13.72
N GLN A 231 -6.32 36.05 -13.99
CA GLN A 231 -7.62 35.45 -13.66
C GLN A 231 -8.21 34.57 -14.77
N ILE A 232 -7.73 34.69 -16.01
CA ILE A 232 -8.19 33.89 -17.16
C ILE A 232 -8.16 32.37 -16.88
N PRO A 233 -7.14 31.76 -16.23
CA PRO A 233 -7.14 30.31 -15.96
C PRO A 233 -8.35 29.86 -15.12
N ASP A 234 -8.68 30.61 -14.07
CA ASP A 234 -9.80 30.31 -13.18
C ASP A 234 -11.14 30.56 -13.86
N HIS A 235 -11.24 31.61 -14.68
CA HIS A 235 -12.43 31.87 -15.48
C HIS A 235 -12.69 30.76 -16.51
N LEU A 236 -11.68 30.30 -17.27
CA LEU A 236 -11.87 29.24 -18.28
C LEU A 236 -12.27 27.88 -17.66
N ASN A 237 -11.92 27.64 -16.40
CA ASN A 237 -12.39 26.49 -15.63
C ASN A 237 -13.91 26.49 -15.35
N VAL A 238 -14.59 27.64 -15.44
CA VAL A 238 -16.05 27.76 -15.24
C VAL A 238 -16.82 28.34 -16.45
N CYS A 239 -16.12 28.97 -17.40
CA CYS A 239 -16.70 29.66 -18.55
C CYS A 239 -17.70 28.79 -19.34
N PRO A 240 -18.98 29.23 -19.51
CA PRO A 240 -19.98 28.49 -20.29
C PRO A 240 -19.66 28.36 -21.78
N PHE A 241 -18.86 29.27 -22.32
CA PHE A 241 -18.50 29.39 -23.74
C PHE A 241 -17.14 28.78 -24.09
N PHE A 242 -16.37 28.33 -23.09
CA PHE A 242 -15.09 27.67 -23.34
C PHE A 242 -15.31 26.26 -23.89
N GLU A 243 -14.57 25.92 -24.95
CA GLU A 243 -14.64 24.60 -25.55
C GLU A 243 -13.88 23.55 -24.73
N VAL A 244 -14.60 22.48 -24.38
CA VAL A 244 -14.04 21.32 -23.70
C VAL A 244 -14.42 20.03 -24.43
N PRO A 245 -13.60 18.97 -24.33
CA PRO A 245 -13.99 17.65 -24.85
C PRO A 245 -15.17 17.06 -24.05
N CYS A 246 -15.94 16.18 -24.68
CA CYS A 246 -17.01 15.45 -24.01
C CYS A 246 -16.48 14.64 -22.79
N PRO A 247 -17.08 14.75 -21.60
CA PRO A 247 -16.56 14.14 -20.38
C PRO A 247 -16.59 12.61 -20.37
N LEU A 248 -17.29 11.96 -21.31
CA LEU A 248 -17.36 10.50 -21.39
C LEU A 248 -16.12 9.84 -22.01
N GLY A 249 -15.14 10.61 -22.52
CA GLY A 249 -13.80 10.18 -22.93
C GLY A 249 -13.72 9.30 -24.21
N LYS A 250 -14.66 8.38 -24.40
CA LYS A 250 -14.86 7.60 -25.64
C LYS A 250 -15.36 8.50 -26.78
N CYS A 251 -16.13 9.52 -26.46
CA CYS A 251 -16.55 10.56 -27.41
C CYS A 251 -15.42 11.58 -27.59
N LYS A 252 -15.04 11.84 -28.85
CA LYS A 252 -13.97 12.80 -29.22
C LYS A 252 -14.50 14.19 -29.61
N GLU A 253 -15.81 14.42 -29.48
CA GLU A 253 -16.42 15.71 -29.80
C GLU A 253 -16.00 16.79 -28.79
N ARG A 254 -15.84 18.02 -29.28
CA ARG A 254 -15.64 19.25 -28.49
C ARG A 254 -16.89 20.12 -28.64
N MET A 255 -17.20 20.88 -27.60
CA MET A 255 -18.35 21.78 -27.56
C MET A 255 -18.19 22.81 -26.45
N MET A 256 -19.00 23.88 -26.48
CA MET A 256 -19.03 24.84 -25.38
C MET A 256 -19.56 24.16 -24.11
N ARG A 257 -19.00 24.50 -22.95
CA ARG A 257 -19.40 23.92 -21.65
C ARG A 257 -20.92 23.94 -21.39
N LYS A 258 -21.62 24.97 -21.87
CA LYS A 258 -23.09 25.10 -21.80
C LYS A 258 -23.87 24.03 -22.57
N GLU A 259 -23.27 23.39 -23.57
CA GLU A 259 -23.92 22.44 -24.50
C GLU A 259 -23.76 20.98 -24.08
N ILE A 260 -22.89 20.71 -23.10
CA ILE A 260 -22.62 19.36 -22.57
C ILE A 260 -23.91 18.65 -22.11
N PRO A 261 -24.85 19.27 -21.37
CA PRO A 261 -26.06 18.59 -20.93
C PRO A 261 -26.92 18.07 -22.09
N ASP A 262 -27.11 18.89 -23.13
CA ASP A 262 -27.89 18.52 -24.32
C ASP A 262 -27.18 17.47 -25.17
N HIS A 263 -25.85 17.55 -25.27
CA HIS A 263 -25.07 16.50 -25.90
C HIS A 263 -25.21 15.17 -25.14
N LEU A 264 -24.98 15.14 -23.82
CA LEU A 264 -25.04 13.92 -23.02
C LEU A 264 -26.43 13.28 -23.03
N ASN A 265 -27.50 14.09 -22.95
CA ASN A 265 -28.87 13.57 -23.03
C ASN A 265 -29.22 13.08 -24.44
N TRP A 266 -29.03 13.91 -25.47
CA TRP A 266 -29.71 13.72 -26.76
C TRP A 266 -28.79 13.29 -27.91
N LYS A 267 -27.53 13.73 -27.94
CA LYS A 267 -26.62 13.57 -29.10
C LYS A 267 -25.55 12.49 -28.91
N CYS A 268 -25.11 12.25 -27.68
CA CYS A 268 -23.94 11.40 -27.41
C CYS A 268 -24.24 9.92 -27.64
N LYS A 269 -23.50 9.30 -28.56
CA LYS A 269 -23.59 7.85 -28.83
C LYS A 269 -23.18 6.99 -27.62
N HIS A 270 -22.43 7.53 -26.67
CA HIS A 270 -21.99 6.85 -25.46
C HIS A 270 -22.81 7.18 -24.20
N ARG A 271 -23.93 7.91 -24.32
CA ARG A 271 -24.81 8.23 -23.18
C ARG A 271 -25.26 6.96 -22.45
N GLU A 272 -25.51 7.08 -21.15
CA GLU A 272 -26.16 6.01 -20.39
C GLU A 272 -27.63 5.86 -20.81
N THR A 273 -28.08 4.62 -20.90
CA THR A 273 -29.48 4.23 -21.10
C THR A 273 -29.78 3.01 -20.23
N GLY A 274 -31.03 2.87 -19.78
CA GLY A 274 -31.50 1.64 -19.15
C GLY A 274 -31.78 0.55 -20.19
N CYS A 275 -31.59 -0.71 -19.81
CA CYS A 275 -32.09 -1.86 -20.55
C CYS A 275 -33.58 -2.11 -20.23
N GLU A 276 -34.43 -2.22 -21.25
CA GLU A 276 -35.89 -2.43 -21.08
C GLU A 276 -36.27 -3.74 -20.35
N PHE A 277 -35.40 -4.76 -20.37
CA PHE A 277 -35.67 -6.07 -19.76
C PHE A 277 -35.19 -6.18 -18.30
N CYS A 278 -34.05 -5.58 -17.96
CA CYS A 278 -33.40 -5.76 -16.65
C CYS A 278 -33.11 -4.43 -15.92
N LEU A 279 -33.54 -3.29 -16.46
CA LEU A 279 -33.43 -1.93 -15.92
C LEU A 279 -31.99 -1.44 -15.61
N THR A 280 -30.98 -2.24 -15.93
CA THR A 280 -29.56 -1.92 -15.69
C THR A 280 -29.12 -0.80 -16.63
N LYS A 281 -28.42 0.22 -16.10
CA LYS A 281 -27.84 1.31 -16.89
C LYS A 281 -26.53 0.91 -17.55
N MET A 282 -26.32 1.35 -18.79
CA MET A 282 -25.09 1.15 -19.55
C MET A 282 -25.00 2.10 -20.76
N PRO A 283 -23.82 2.25 -21.41
CA PRO A 283 -23.70 3.04 -22.63
C PRO A 283 -24.62 2.53 -23.76
N LEU A 284 -25.21 3.45 -24.51
CA LEU A 284 -26.11 3.12 -25.64
C LEU A 284 -25.44 2.23 -26.71
N THR A 285 -24.12 2.35 -26.91
CA THR A 285 -23.33 1.45 -27.79
C THR A 285 -23.37 -0.02 -27.35
N ASP A 286 -23.56 -0.27 -26.06
CA ASP A 286 -23.35 -1.57 -25.43
C ASP A 286 -24.69 -2.31 -25.21
N LEU A 287 -25.82 -1.57 -25.24
CA LEU A 287 -27.17 -2.06 -24.99
C LEU A 287 -27.60 -3.24 -25.89
N GLN A 288 -27.35 -3.16 -27.20
CA GLN A 288 -27.76 -4.22 -28.13
C GLN A 288 -27.00 -5.52 -27.85
N LYS A 289 -25.68 -5.43 -27.71
CA LYS A 289 -24.82 -6.57 -27.33
C LYS A 289 -25.23 -7.14 -25.98
N HIS A 290 -25.61 -6.30 -25.01
CA HIS A 290 -26.12 -6.74 -23.73
C HIS A 290 -27.40 -7.58 -23.86
N LYS A 291 -28.42 -7.08 -24.58
CA LYS A 291 -29.67 -7.83 -24.87
C LYS A 291 -29.37 -9.22 -25.43
N GLU A 292 -28.55 -9.27 -26.49
CA GLU A 292 -28.24 -10.48 -27.25
C GLU A 292 -27.39 -11.52 -26.49
N THR A 293 -26.46 -11.08 -25.63
CA THR A 293 -25.44 -11.97 -25.06
C THR A 293 -25.56 -12.24 -23.56
N VAL A 294 -25.89 -11.24 -22.74
CA VAL A 294 -25.72 -11.31 -21.27
C VAL A 294 -26.93 -10.85 -20.45
N CYS A 295 -27.94 -10.24 -21.05
CA CYS A 295 -29.13 -9.77 -20.34
C CYS A 295 -29.93 -10.94 -19.73
N PRO A 296 -30.06 -11.04 -18.39
CA PRO A 296 -30.69 -12.19 -17.74
C PRO A 296 -32.19 -12.32 -18.06
N ALA A 297 -32.88 -11.19 -18.15
CA ALA A 297 -34.31 -11.11 -18.43
C ALA A 297 -34.65 -11.07 -19.94
N PHE A 298 -33.65 -11.21 -20.83
CA PHE A 298 -33.92 -11.24 -22.26
C PHE A 298 -34.57 -12.57 -22.66
N PRO A 299 -35.69 -12.58 -23.41
CA PRO A 299 -36.33 -13.81 -23.87
C PRO A 299 -35.44 -14.59 -24.84
N VAL A 300 -35.20 -15.86 -24.55
CA VAL A 300 -34.48 -16.80 -25.40
C VAL A 300 -35.32 -18.06 -25.64
N SER A 301 -35.14 -18.69 -26.80
CA SER A 301 -35.73 -20.00 -27.10
C SER A 301 -34.84 -21.12 -26.56
N CYS A 302 -35.43 -22.28 -26.24
CA CYS A 302 -34.65 -23.44 -25.80
C CYS A 302 -33.86 -24.07 -26.98
N PRO A 303 -32.53 -24.26 -26.88
CA PRO A 303 -31.72 -24.87 -27.95
C PRO A 303 -32.13 -26.30 -28.33
N ASN A 304 -32.83 -27.01 -27.43
CA ASN A 304 -33.34 -28.37 -27.70
C ASN A 304 -34.71 -28.35 -28.43
N HIS A 305 -35.19 -27.16 -28.85
CA HIS A 305 -36.48 -26.94 -29.53
C HIS A 305 -37.65 -27.68 -28.86
N CYS A 306 -37.78 -27.49 -27.55
CA CYS A 306 -38.92 -27.98 -26.77
C CYS A 306 -40.20 -27.16 -27.04
N SER A 307 -41.30 -27.48 -26.36
CA SER A 307 -42.59 -26.80 -26.50
C SER A 307 -42.66 -25.40 -25.85
N PHE A 308 -41.63 -24.96 -25.12
CA PHE A 308 -41.54 -23.59 -24.61
C PHE A 308 -40.95 -22.66 -25.68
N SER A 309 -41.77 -21.73 -26.16
CA SER A 309 -41.43 -20.79 -27.23
C SER A 309 -40.40 -19.73 -26.80
N SER A 310 -40.51 -19.23 -25.58
CA SER A 310 -39.56 -18.28 -24.99
C SER A 310 -39.50 -18.41 -23.47
N LEU A 311 -38.33 -18.14 -22.89
CA LEU A 311 -38.07 -18.10 -21.46
C LEU A 311 -36.97 -17.07 -21.14
N PRO A 312 -36.88 -16.52 -19.92
CA PRO A 312 -35.76 -15.66 -19.52
C PRO A 312 -34.41 -16.39 -19.62
N ARG A 313 -33.36 -15.70 -20.10
CA ARG A 313 -31.99 -16.25 -20.17
C ARG A 313 -31.49 -16.79 -18.82
N SER A 314 -31.89 -16.17 -17.70
CA SER A 314 -31.58 -16.65 -16.34
C SER A 314 -32.16 -18.03 -16.02
N GLU A 315 -33.31 -18.39 -16.61
CA GLU A 315 -34.01 -19.64 -16.35
C GLU A 315 -33.56 -20.77 -17.30
N LEU A 316 -32.85 -20.43 -18.39
CA LEU A 316 -32.42 -21.40 -19.40
C LEU A 316 -31.55 -22.53 -18.83
N SER A 317 -30.68 -22.24 -17.85
CA SER A 317 -29.84 -23.27 -17.22
C SER A 317 -30.68 -24.32 -16.48
N ASN A 318 -31.66 -23.86 -15.70
CA ASN A 318 -32.58 -24.74 -14.97
C ASN A 318 -33.47 -25.52 -15.95
N HIS A 319 -34.05 -24.82 -16.93
CA HIS A 319 -34.83 -25.45 -17.99
C HIS A 319 -34.03 -26.52 -18.75
N GLN A 320 -32.74 -26.30 -19.03
CA GLN A 320 -31.91 -27.30 -19.72
C GLN A 320 -31.74 -28.59 -18.92
N HIS A 321 -31.78 -28.55 -17.58
CA HIS A 321 -31.72 -29.75 -16.73
C HIS A 321 -33.04 -30.53 -16.74
N ASP A 322 -34.18 -29.85 -16.74
CA ASP A 322 -35.51 -30.48 -16.74
C ASP A 322 -36.11 -30.73 -18.14
N CYS A 323 -35.49 -30.20 -19.19
CA CYS A 323 -36.01 -30.25 -20.56
C CYS A 323 -36.16 -31.70 -21.06
N PRO A 324 -37.37 -32.16 -21.45
CA PRO A 324 -37.58 -33.55 -21.89
C PRO A 324 -36.73 -33.98 -23.09
N LYS A 325 -36.40 -33.01 -23.97
CA LYS A 325 -35.55 -33.17 -25.15
C LYS A 325 -34.04 -32.95 -24.89
N ALA A 326 -33.62 -32.69 -23.65
CA ALA A 326 -32.19 -32.56 -23.35
C ALA A 326 -31.52 -33.94 -23.43
N GLN A 327 -30.37 -34.03 -24.09
CA GLN A 327 -29.53 -35.22 -24.07
C GLN A 327 -28.71 -35.23 -22.78
N VAL A 328 -28.89 -36.27 -21.96
CA VAL A 328 -28.32 -36.39 -20.61
C VAL A 328 -27.57 -37.71 -20.43
N THR A 329 -26.50 -37.68 -19.63
CA THR A 329 -25.78 -38.88 -19.18
C THR A 329 -26.40 -39.42 -17.90
N CYS A 330 -26.41 -40.75 -17.72
CA CYS A 330 -26.91 -41.34 -16.49
C CYS A 330 -26.11 -40.86 -15.25
N GLN A 331 -26.78 -40.54 -14.15
CA GLN A 331 -26.12 -40.07 -12.91
C GLN A 331 -25.12 -41.09 -12.34
N PHE A 332 -25.28 -42.38 -12.66
CA PHE A 332 -24.35 -43.45 -12.28
C PHE A 332 -23.13 -43.57 -13.19
N HIS A 333 -22.93 -42.65 -14.15
CA HIS A 333 -21.76 -42.64 -15.03
C HIS A 333 -20.43 -42.65 -14.25
N ARG A 334 -20.35 -41.91 -13.14
CA ARG A 334 -19.20 -41.88 -12.23
C ARG A 334 -18.87 -43.22 -11.53
N TYR A 335 -19.76 -44.21 -11.63
CA TYR A 335 -19.56 -45.58 -11.12
C TYR A 335 -19.38 -46.63 -12.24
N GLY A 336 -19.52 -46.22 -13.53
CA GLY A 336 -19.31 -47.10 -14.69
C GLY A 336 -20.44 -47.14 -15.71
N CYS A 337 -21.59 -46.49 -15.48
CA CYS A 337 -22.70 -46.52 -16.44
C CYS A 337 -22.35 -45.72 -17.72
N THR A 338 -22.61 -46.30 -18.89
CA THR A 338 -22.31 -45.70 -20.20
C THR A 338 -23.51 -45.03 -20.86
N PHE A 339 -24.72 -45.17 -20.29
CA PHE A 339 -25.96 -44.72 -20.92
C PHE A 339 -26.03 -43.20 -21.10
N LYS A 340 -26.45 -42.80 -22.31
CA LYS A 340 -26.80 -41.43 -22.70
C LYS A 340 -28.08 -41.50 -23.52
N GLY A 341 -29.04 -40.62 -23.25
CA GLY A 341 -30.34 -40.59 -23.93
C GLY A 341 -31.04 -39.26 -23.69
N LEU A 342 -32.28 -39.13 -24.13
CA LEU A 342 -33.12 -37.98 -23.80
C LEU A 342 -33.56 -38.06 -22.33
N ASN A 343 -33.82 -36.90 -21.69
CA ASN A 343 -34.25 -36.85 -20.30
C ASN A 343 -35.57 -37.60 -20.05
N GLN A 344 -36.47 -37.62 -21.05
CA GLN A 344 -37.68 -38.46 -21.03
C GLN A 344 -37.39 -39.97 -21.01
N GLU A 345 -36.30 -40.43 -21.65
CA GLU A 345 -35.87 -41.84 -21.69
C GLU A 345 -35.11 -42.22 -20.41
N MET A 346 -34.43 -41.26 -19.79
CA MET A 346 -33.61 -41.48 -18.59
C MET A 346 -34.42 -42.13 -17.45
N ARG A 347 -35.68 -41.73 -17.25
CA ARG A 347 -36.57 -42.34 -16.23
C ARG A 347 -36.83 -43.83 -16.46
N GLN A 348 -36.86 -44.27 -17.72
CA GLN A 348 -37.02 -45.69 -18.09
C GLN A 348 -35.68 -46.45 -17.94
N HIS A 349 -34.56 -45.81 -18.28
CA HIS A 349 -33.23 -46.38 -18.02
C HIS A 349 -32.98 -46.56 -16.50
N GLU A 350 -33.25 -45.54 -15.68
CA GLU A 350 -32.99 -45.60 -14.24
C GLU A 350 -33.81 -46.69 -13.53
N SER A 351 -35.08 -46.86 -13.91
CA SER A 351 -35.95 -47.91 -13.34
C SER A 351 -35.54 -49.32 -13.78
N THR A 352 -35.04 -49.49 -15.00
CA THR A 352 -34.61 -50.81 -15.53
C THR A 352 -33.19 -51.20 -15.12
N PHE A 353 -32.25 -50.25 -15.00
CA PHE A 353 -30.86 -50.49 -14.61
C PHE A 353 -30.58 -50.32 -13.11
N ALA A 354 -31.58 -50.04 -12.27
CA ALA A 354 -31.42 -49.80 -10.84
C ALA A 354 -30.57 -50.87 -10.10
N ALA A 355 -30.76 -52.15 -10.41
CA ALA A 355 -29.99 -53.25 -9.81
C ALA A 355 -28.50 -53.22 -10.22
N GLU A 356 -28.21 -52.89 -11.48
CA GLU A 356 -26.83 -52.77 -11.99
C GLU A 356 -26.14 -51.52 -11.43
N HIS A 357 -26.86 -50.40 -11.31
CA HIS A 357 -26.37 -49.19 -10.64
C HIS A 357 -26.00 -49.47 -9.17
N LEU A 358 -26.82 -50.23 -8.45
CA LEU A 358 -26.50 -50.68 -7.08
C LEU A 358 -25.27 -51.61 -7.05
N ARG A 359 -25.09 -52.49 -8.04
CA ARG A 359 -23.90 -53.36 -8.17
C ARG A 359 -22.63 -52.53 -8.42
N MET A 360 -22.69 -51.54 -9.30
CA MET A 360 -21.59 -50.59 -9.56
C MET A 360 -21.23 -49.79 -8.30
N MET A 361 -22.23 -49.27 -7.57
CA MET A 361 -22.01 -48.60 -6.28
C MET A 361 -21.35 -49.51 -5.25
N ALA A 362 -21.83 -50.75 -5.08
CA ALA A 362 -21.30 -51.70 -4.11
C ALA A 362 -19.83 -52.06 -4.39
N ASN A 363 -19.49 -52.33 -5.66
CA ASN A 363 -18.11 -52.60 -6.08
C ASN A 363 -17.20 -51.38 -5.81
N ARG A 364 -17.68 -50.17 -6.10
CA ARG A 364 -16.94 -48.94 -5.79
C ARG A 364 -16.79 -48.72 -4.27
N ASN A 365 -17.78 -49.07 -3.47
CA ASN A 365 -17.71 -48.98 -2.00
C ASN A 365 -16.66 -49.94 -1.44
N SER A 366 -16.64 -51.21 -1.86
CA SER A 366 -15.61 -52.16 -1.46
C SER A 366 -14.20 -51.75 -1.92
N THR A 367 -14.08 -51.10 -3.07
CA THR A 367 -12.83 -50.48 -3.52
C THR A 367 -12.37 -49.33 -2.60
N LEU A 368 -13.31 -48.54 -2.08
CA LEU A 368 -13.02 -47.45 -1.13
C LEU A 368 -12.67 -47.99 0.27
N GLU A 369 -13.38 -49.02 0.74
CA GLU A 369 -13.10 -49.71 2.01
C GLU A 369 -11.66 -50.22 2.06
N LYS A 370 -11.17 -50.86 0.98
CA LYS A 370 -9.76 -51.27 0.85
C LYS A 370 -8.82 -50.08 0.96
N LYS A 371 -9.05 -49.01 0.19
CA LYS A 371 -8.21 -47.79 0.23
C LYS A 371 -8.18 -47.09 1.59
N VAL A 372 -9.26 -47.17 2.37
CA VAL A 372 -9.29 -46.64 3.74
C VAL A 372 -8.40 -47.48 4.67
N GLU A 373 -8.38 -48.80 4.50
CA GLU A 373 -7.49 -49.69 5.26
C GLU A 373 -6.02 -49.53 4.82
N ASP A 374 -5.76 -49.36 3.52
CA ASP A 374 -4.41 -49.07 2.97
C ASP A 374 -3.83 -47.78 3.60
N VAL A 375 -4.59 -46.69 3.57
CA VAL A 375 -4.20 -45.39 4.16
C VAL A 375 -4.04 -45.46 5.68
N LYS A 376 -4.86 -46.27 6.35
CA LYS A 376 -4.74 -46.56 7.79
C LYS A 376 -3.46 -47.35 8.10
N GLY A 377 -3.05 -48.25 7.22
CA GLY A 377 -1.75 -48.92 7.26
C GLY A 377 -0.58 -47.94 7.14
N GLU A 378 -0.59 -47.06 6.12
CA GLU A 378 0.44 -46.02 5.98
C GLU A 378 0.51 -45.08 7.18
N LEU A 379 -0.64 -44.69 7.74
CA LEU A 379 -0.72 -43.81 8.90
C LEU A 379 -0.10 -44.46 10.14
N LEU A 380 -0.35 -45.76 10.35
CA LEU A 380 0.26 -46.53 11.42
C LEU A 380 1.78 -46.64 11.25
N GLU A 381 2.28 -46.81 10.02
CA GLU A 381 3.71 -46.85 9.75
C GLU A 381 4.39 -45.50 10.01
N ARG A 382 3.77 -44.39 9.57
CA ARG A 382 4.23 -43.03 9.90
C ARG A 382 4.25 -42.79 11.42
N TYR A 383 3.26 -43.31 12.15
CA TYR A 383 3.19 -43.18 13.61
C TYR A 383 4.36 -43.89 14.33
N LYS A 384 4.86 -45.02 13.82
CA LYS A 384 6.04 -45.71 14.37
C LYS A 384 7.35 -44.91 14.25
N VAL A 385 7.45 -43.98 13.29
CA VAL A 385 8.66 -43.18 13.05
C VAL A 385 8.74 -41.95 13.97
N LEU A 386 7.58 -41.45 14.46
CA LEU A 386 7.52 -40.26 15.31
C LEU A 386 8.40 -40.32 16.58
N PRO A 387 8.47 -41.43 17.34
CA PRO A 387 9.33 -41.50 18.53
C PRO A 387 10.82 -41.32 18.21
N ALA A 388 11.32 -41.88 17.10
CA ALA A 388 12.71 -41.74 16.70
C ALA A 388 13.06 -40.31 16.29
N LEU A 389 12.14 -39.63 15.58
CA LEU A 389 12.28 -38.21 15.26
C LEU A 389 12.24 -37.34 16.53
N ASN A 390 11.37 -37.66 17.50
CA ASN A 390 11.29 -36.94 18.77
C ASN A 390 12.58 -37.07 19.59
N SER A 391 13.16 -38.28 19.67
CA SER A 391 14.48 -38.47 20.31
C SER A 391 15.56 -37.64 19.60
N ARG A 392 15.58 -37.63 18.26
CA ARG A 392 16.57 -36.86 17.50
C ARG A 392 16.41 -35.33 17.64
N LEU A 393 15.18 -34.84 17.84
CA LEU A 393 14.95 -33.43 18.19
C LEU A 393 15.56 -33.11 19.56
N SER A 394 15.32 -33.95 20.58
CA SER A 394 15.89 -33.74 21.91
C SER A 394 17.43 -33.82 21.93
N GLU A 395 18.04 -34.69 21.13
CA GLU A 395 19.51 -34.69 20.92
C GLU A 395 20.01 -33.35 20.37
N LEU A 396 19.31 -32.76 19.39
CA LEU A 396 19.69 -31.49 18.77
C LEU A 396 19.44 -30.29 19.69
N GLU A 397 18.40 -30.34 20.53
CA GLU A 397 18.15 -29.33 21.58
C GLU A 397 19.28 -29.31 22.61
N ASN A 398 19.67 -30.47 23.14
CA ASN A 398 20.80 -30.62 24.06
C ASN A 398 22.12 -30.10 23.44
N GLN A 399 22.38 -30.40 22.17
CA GLN A 399 23.56 -29.89 21.44
C GLN A 399 23.52 -28.36 21.27
N ASN A 400 22.34 -27.77 21.11
CA ASN A 400 22.16 -26.31 21.00
C ASN A 400 22.50 -25.62 22.34
N ASP A 401 22.02 -26.17 23.46
CA ASP A 401 22.30 -25.63 24.79
C ASP A 401 23.78 -25.81 25.21
N GLU A 402 24.42 -26.92 24.82
CA GLU A 402 25.89 -27.06 24.94
C GLU A 402 26.65 -25.96 24.16
N LEU A 403 26.21 -25.63 22.94
CA LEU A 403 26.84 -24.58 22.12
C LEU A 403 26.60 -23.18 22.69
N ARG A 404 25.41 -22.90 23.23
CA ARG A 404 25.10 -21.64 23.93
C ARG A 404 26.00 -21.43 25.15
N GLU A 405 26.17 -22.46 25.97
CA GLU A 405 27.05 -22.40 27.14
C GLU A 405 28.53 -22.21 26.74
N LYS A 406 29.00 -22.89 25.69
CA LYS A 406 30.35 -22.67 25.14
C LYS A 406 30.52 -21.23 24.61
N ASN A 407 29.51 -20.64 23.98
CA ASN A 407 29.55 -19.25 23.52
C ASN A 407 29.60 -18.26 24.70
N ARG A 408 28.76 -18.47 25.72
CA ARG A 408 28.75 -17.68 26.96
C ARG A 408 30.12 -17.70 27.67
N GLN A 409 30.79 -18.85 27.70
CA GLN A 409 32.16 -18.96 28.21
C GLN A 409 33.20 -18.23 27.35
N MET A 410 33.00 -18.16 26.03
CA MET A 410 33.87 -17.42 25.12
C MET A 410 33.69 -15.90 25.26
N GLU A 411 32.45 -15.42 25.37
CA GLU A 411 32.12 -14.03 25.70
C GLU A 411 32.76 -13.59 27.02
N GLN A 412 32.71 -14.43 28.06
CA GLN A 412 33.37 -14.16 29.34
C GLN A 412 34.90 -14.05 29.21
N LYS A 413 35.53 -14.87 28.35
CA LYS A 413 36.98 -14.78 28.06
C LYS A 413 37.34 -13.52 27.26
N LEU A 414 36.48 -13.09 26.33
CA LEU A 414 36.67 -11.83 25.60
C LEU A 414 36.56 -10.62 26.56
N ALA A 415 35.59 -10.64 27.48
CA ALA A 415 35.43 -9.58 28.48
C ALA A 415 36.60 -9.49 29.48
N THR A 416 37.25 -10.60 29.86
CA THR A 416 38.47 -10.56 30.69
C THR A 416 39.69 -10.11 29.87
N MET A 417 39.82 -10.54 28.61
CA MET A 417 40.87 -10.07 27.69
C MET A 417 40.79 -8.55 27.49
N GLN A 418 39.58 -8.00 27.28
CA GLN A 418 39.36 -6.58 27.08
C GLN A 418 39.81 -5.76 28.30
N LYS A 419 39.49 -6.21 29.53
CA LYS A 419 39.95 -5.56 30.77
C LYS A 419 41.47 -5.60 30.93
N LEU A 420 42.11 -6.71 30.56
CA LEU A 420 43.57 -6.83 30.57
C LEU A 420 44.21 -5.85 29.58
N MET A 421 43.65 -5.74 28.37
CA MET A 421 44.09 -4.78 27.37
C MET A 421 43.96 -3.33 27.86
N SER A 422 42.84 -2.95 28.50
CA SER A 422 42.70 -1.62 29.11
C SER A 422 43.80 -1.32 30.13
N SER A 423 44.09 -2.26 31.05
CA SER A 423 45.16 -2.08 32.04
C SER A 423 46.56 -2.05 31.43
N HIS A 424 46.78 -2.74 30.31
CA HIS A 424 48.02 -2.61 29.54
C HIS A 424 48.14 -1.24 28.85
N SER A 425 47.03 -0.69 28.32
CA SER A 425 47.01 0.68 27.77
C SER A 425 47.27 1.75 28.82
N GLU A 426 46.70 1.62 30.03
CA GLU A 426 46.98 2.51 31.18
C GLU A 426 48.47 2.52 31.53
N LYS A 427 49.10 1.35 31.63
CA LYS A 427 50.55 1.22 31.94
C LYS A 427 51.45 1.72 30.81
N LEU A 428 51.04 1.57 29.55
CA LEU A 428 51.78 2.14 28.42
C LEU A 428 51.77 3.67 28.45
N LEU A 429 50.65 4.28 28.84
CA LEU A 429 50.54 5.73 29.03
C LEU A 429 51.40 6.21 30.21
N GLU A 430 51.42 5.47 31.33
CA GLU A 430 52.27 5.76 32.49
C GLU A 430 53.77 5.77 32.09
N VAL A 431 54.23 4.73 31.40
CA VAL A 431 55.61 4.64 30.88
C VAL A 431 55.92 5.73 29.84
N GLU A 432 54.95 6.14 29.00
CA GLU A 432 55.15 7.24 28.05
C GLU A 432 55.30 8.60 28.75
N LEU A 433 54.59 8.82 29.87
CA LEU A 433 54.76 9.99 30.72
C LEU A 433 56.12 10.01 31.44
N GLU A 434 56.58 8.87 31.97
CA GLU A 434 57.94 8.75 32.53
C GLU A 434 59.01 9.04 31.47
N LEU A 435 58.88 8.46 30.26
CA LEU A 435 59.78 8.72 29.14
C LEU A 435 59.77 10.19 28.71
N ARG A 436 58.64 10.90 28.84
CA ARG A 436 58.55 12.35 28.58
C ARG A 436 59.32 13.15 29.65
N SER A 437 59.21 12.77 30.92
CA SER A 437 59.98 13.39 32.02
C SER A 437 61.50 13.18 31.82
N LEU A 438 61.92 11.96 31.47
CA LEU A 438 63.32 11.62 31.18
C LEU A 438 63.88 12.33 29.93
N ARG A 439 63.03 12.76 28.97
CA ARG A 439 63.44 13.60 27.84
C ARG A 439 63.70 15.04 28.29
N LEU A 440 62.85 15.62 29.13
CA LEU A 440 63.06 16.97 29.68
C LEU A 440 64.34 17.04 30.52
N LEU A 441 64.57 16.04 31.39
CA LEU A 441 65.81 15.95 32.17
C LEU A 441 67.06 15.79 31.28
N ARG A 442 66.94 15.09 30.14
CA ARG A 442 68.01 14.99 29.14
C ARG A 442 68.28 16.33 28.45
N GLU A 443 67.25 17.10 28.11
CA GLU A 443 67.38 18.44 27.53
C GLU A 443 68.01 19.42 28.54
N GLU A 444 67.69 19.31 29.82
CA GLU A 444 68.34 20.08 30.90
C GLU A 444 69.83 19.71 31.06
N VAL A 445 70.17 18.40 31.04
CA VAL A 445 71.56 17.93 31.05
C VAL A 445 72.33 18.35 29.79
N GLU A 446 71.71 18.33 28.61
CA GLU A 446 72.32 18.78 27.36
C GLU A 446 72.53 20.31 27.35
N ASN A 447 71.60 21.08 27.91
CA ASN A 447 71.77 22.52 28.15
C ASN A 447 72.92 22.80 29.13
N LEU A 448 73.01 22.07 30.24
CA LEU A 448 74.12 22.17 31.17
C LEU A 448 75.45 21.82 30.49
N ARG A 449 75.50 20.74 29.68
CA ARG A 449 76.69 20.44 28.86
C ARG A 449 76.98 21.56 27.87
N GLY A 450 75.97 22.14 27.23
CA GLY A 450 76.12 23.32 26.36
C GLY A 450 76.66 24.56 27.08
N THR A 451 76.37 24.76 28.37
CA THR A 451 77.01 25.84 29.15
C THR A 451 78.47 25.52 29.49
N LEU A 452 78.79 24.26 29.80
CA LEU A 452 80.15 23.80 30.03
C LEU A 452 81.00 23.86 28.74
N ASP A 453 80.45 23.39 27.62
CA ASP A 453 81.01 23.49 26.27
C ASP A 453 81.21 24.96 25.87
N ASN A 454 80.34 25.89 26.27
CA ASN A 454 80.56 27.34 26.08
C ASN A 454 81.72 27.90 26.93
N VAL A 455 81.85 27.47 28.18
CA VAL A 455 83.00 27.85 29.04
C VAL A 455 84.30 27.29 28.46
N TRP A 456 84.29 26.03 28.00
CA TRP A 456 85.42 25.38 27.33
C TRP A 456 85.73 25.98 25.96
N THR A 457 84.72 26.38 25.19
CA THR A 457 84.90 27.08 23.91
C THR A 457 85.48 28.49 24.13
N ARG A 458 85.14 29.18 25.22
CA ARG A 458 85.79 30.44 25.61
C ARG A 458 87.25 30.25 26.06
N LEU A 459 87.60 29.07 26.57
CA LEU A 459 88.98 28.68 26.86
C LEU A 459 89.74 28.42 25.55
N ASN A 460 89.23 27.54 24.68
CA ASN A 460 89.88 27.16 23.43
C ASN A 460 89.91 28.29 22.37
N ALA A 461 88.96 29.23 22.40
CA ALA A 461 88.98 30.41 21.53
C ALA A 461 90.10 31.41 21.87
N LEU A 462 90.79 31.24 23.01
CA LEU A 462 92.06 31.90 23.30
C LEU A 462 93.27 31.12 22.75
N GLU A 463 93.13 29.83 22.44
CA GLU A 463 94.24 28.95 22.08
C GLU A 463 94.40 28.73 20.57
N GLN A 464 93.36 28.30 19.84
CA GLN A 464 93.42 28.13 18.37
C GLN A 464 92.04 28.02 17.70
N GLY A 465 91.92 28.56 16.47
CA GLY A 465 90.66 28.59 15.72
C GLY A 465 90.44 27.39 14.79
N GLY A 466 89.34 27.40 14.03
CA GLY A 466 89.15 26.50 12.88
C GLY A 466 87.78 25.82 12.74
N ARG A 467 86.81 26.53 12.14
CA ARG A 467 85.70 26.01 11.30
C ARG A 467 85.05 24.64 11.63
N GLY A 468 83.76 24.71 11.98
CA GLY A 468 82.70 24.03 11.21
C GLY A 468 81.98 22.85 11.88
N GLY A 469 80.66 22.77 11.67
CA GLY A 469 79.81 21.64 12.11
C GLY A 469 78.33 21.98 12.26
N THR A 470 77.52 21.78 11.21
CA THR A 470 76.05 21.65 11.32
C THR A 470 75.70 20.24 11.83
N GLY A 471 74.59 19.95 12.52
CA GLY A 471 73.37 20.72 12.76
C GLY A 471 72.14 19.93 12.26
N SER A 472 71.19 19.59 13.14
CA SER A 472 69.94 18.89 12.79
C SER A 472 68.89 19.05 13.88
N THR A 473 67.70 19.58 13.54
CA THR A 473 66.69 20.00 14.53
C THR A 473 65.26 19.60 14.09
N HIS A 474 64.90 18.32 14.24
CA HIS A 474 63.56 17.81 13.87
C HIS A 474 63.07 16.71 14.82
N THR A 475 62.24 17.05 15.81
CA THR A 475 61.51 16.06 16.66
C THR A 475 60.13 16.57 17.09
N LEU A 476 60.06 17.63 17.90
CA LEU A 476 58.90 17.94 18.74
C LEU A 476 57.63 18.31 17.94
N ALA A 477 57.71 19.29 17.04
CA ALA A 477 56.57 19.70 16.21
C ALA A 477 56.02 18.57 15.29
N SER A 478 56.85 17.57 14.96
CA SER A 478 56.41 16.39 14.21
C SER A 478 55.48 15.52 15.05
N LEU A 479 55.80 15.32 16.33
CA LEU A 479 55.00 14.52 17.27
C LEU A 479 53.67 15.19 17.60
N GLU A 480 53.63 16.52 17.78
CA GLU A 480 52.38 17.26 17.98
C GLU A 480 51.47 17.16 16.75
N THR A 481 52.04 17.28 15.55
CA THR A 481 51.32 17.08 14.28
C THR A 481 50.82 15.63 14.14
N GLN A 482 51.56 14.65 14.67
CA GLN A 482 51.18 13.23 14.65
C GLN A 482 50.06 12.92 15.64
N LEU A 483 50.11 13.46 16.86
CA LEU A 483 49.04 13.32 17.86
C LEU A 483 47.72 13.93 17.36
N LYS A 484 47.77 15.13 16.78
CA LYS A 484 46.56 15.74 16.21
C LYS A 484 45.93 14.88 15.10
N ARG A 485 46.74 14.30 14.21
CA ARG A 485 46.26 13.35 13.19
C ARG A 485 45.64 12.09 13.78
N GLN A 486 46.06 11.64 14.96
CA GLN A 486 45.44 10.51 15.64
C GLN A 486 44.10 10.90 16.28
N ASP A 487 43.97 12.10 16.85
CA ASP A 487 42.72 12.63 17.41
C ASP A 487 41.65 12.89 16.32
N ASP A 488 42.04 13.53 15.21
CA ASP A 488 41.23 13.69 14.01
C ASP A 488 40.73 12.32 13.48
N MET A 489 41.61 11.31 13.50
CA MET A 489 41.31 9.95 13.03
C MET A 489 40.41 9.17 14.00
N LEU A 490 40.60 9.30 15.31
CA LEU A 490 39.72 8.70 16.33
C LEU A 490 38.29 9.25 16.24
N SER A 491 38.16 10.56 16.05
CA SER A 491 36.87 11.23 15.81
C SER A 491 36.15 10.66 14.57
N VAL A 492 36.88 10.42 13.48
CA VAL A 492 36.34 9.76 12.27
C VAL A 492 35.97 8.28 12.53
N HIS A 493 36.71 7.58 13.40
CA HIS A 493 36.38 6.21 13.78
C HIS A 493 35.11 6.12 14.65
N GLU A 494 34.89 7.04 15.59
CA GLU A 494 33.68 7.08 16.40
C GLU A 494 32.41 7.29 15.53
N ILE A 495 32.47 8.24 14.59
CA ILE A 495 31.40 8.47 13.61
C ILE A 495 31.13 7.21 12.76
N ARG A 496 32.19 6.51 12.31
CA ARG A 496 32.06 5.26 11.54
C ARG A 496 31.50 4.11 12.37
N LEU A 497 31.80 4.02 13.67
CA LEU A 497 31.22 3.02 14.56
C LEU A 497 29.72 3.25 14.73
N ALA A 498 29.29 4.51 14.92
CA ALA A 498 27.87 4.85 15.01
C ALA A 498 27.08 4.56 13.72
N ASP A 499 27.64 4.89 12.54
CA ASP A 499 27.05 4.56 11.23
C ASP A 499 26.99 3.04 11.00
N MET A 500 28.02 2.30 11.43
CA MET A 500 28.05 0.85 11.34
C MET A 500 27.04 0.18 12.29
N ASP A 501 26.82 0.71 13.49
CA ASP A 501 25.82 0.20 14.44
C ASP A 501 24.38 0.41 13.92
N LEU A 502 24.11 1.59 13.34
CA LEU A 502 22.86 1.86 12.63
C LEU A 502 22.67 0.89 11.44
N ARG A 503 23.74 0.60 10.69
CA ARG A 503 23.72 -0.36 9.59
C ARG A 503 23.47 -1.80 10.06
N PHE A 504 24.00 -2.20 11.23
CA PHE A 504 23.69 -3.49 11.84
C PHE A 504 22.21 -3.59 12.22
N GLN A 505 21.64 -2.59 12.91
CA GLN A 505 20.22 -2.58 13.27
C GLN A 505 19.30 -2.66 12.03
N VAL A 506 19.69 -2.03 10.91
CA VAL A 506 19.00 -2.15 9.63
C VAL A 506 19.10 -3.57 9.04
N LEU A 507 20.26 -4.22 9.11
CA LEU A 507 20.46 -5.59 8.61
C LEU A 507 19.73 -6.65 9.45
N GLU A 508 19.79 -6.54 10.78
CA GLU A 508 19.09 -7.44 11.72
C GLU A 508 17.56 -7.42 11.56
N THR A 509 17.01 -6.31 11.07
CA THR A 509 15.56 -6.11 10.92
C THR A 509 15.07 -6.09 9.47
N ALA A 510 15.98 -6.29 8.51
CA ALA A 510 15.67 -6.42 7.09
C ALA A 510 14.88 -7.70 6.78
N SER A 511 14.08 -7.65 5.72
CA SER A 511 13.27 -8.78 5.25
C SER A 511 13.25 -8.83 3.73
N TYR A 512 13.27 -10.04 3.16
CA TYR A 512 13.50 -10.29 1.73
C TYR A 512 12.36 -11.09 1.08
N ASN A 513 11.14 -11.05 1.65
CA ASN A 513 9.97 -11.81 1.19
C ASN A 513 8.72 -10.92 0.96
N GLY A 514 8.93 -9.63 0.70
CA GLY A 514 7.86 -8.65 0.55
C GLY A 514 7.12 -8.29 1.84
N THR A 515 7.48 -8.85 3.01
CA THR A 515 6.81 -8.54 4.29
C THR A 515 7.72 -7.81 5.27
N LEU A 516 7.26 -6.63 5.71
CA LEU A 516 7.81 -5.82 6.80
C LEU A 516 7.01 -6.06 8.09
N ILE A 517 7.71 -6.19 9.22
CA ILE A 517 7.16 -5.96 10.56
C ILE A 517 7.93 -4.80 11.20
N TRP A 518 7.23 -3.74 11.57
CA TRP A 518 7.81 -2.53 12.14
C TRP A 518 7.28 -2.29 13.56
N LYS A 519 8.17 -2.34 14.55
CA LYS A 519 7.88 -2.14 15.97
C LYS A 519 8.22 -0.70 16.38
N ILE A 520 7.20 0.13 16.63
CA ILE A 520 7.38 1.52 17.08
C ILE A 520 7.16 1.56 18.59
N ARG A 521 8.25 1.72 19.35
CA ARG A 521 8.26 1.89 20.82
C ARG A 521 8.07 3.35 21.20
N ASP A 522 7.78 3.62 22.47
CA ASP A 522 7.63 4.97 23.06
C ASP A 522 6.51 5.79 22.40
N TYR A 523 5.39 5.14 22.06
CA TYR A 523 4.29 5.74 21.29
C TYR A 523 3.84 7.08 21.87
N LYS A 524 3.64 7.18 23.19
CA LYS A 524 3.23 8.44 23.85
C LYS A 524 4.22 9.58 23.58
N ARG A 525 5.52 9.33 23.76
CA ARG A 525 6.59 10.31 23.50
C ARG A 525 6.59 10.74 22.03
N ARG A 526 6.60 9.77 21.10
CA ARG A 526 6.68 10.05 19.66
C ARG A 526 5.42 10.73 19.14
N LYS A 527 4.24 10.44 19.69
CA LYS A 527 3.01 11.19 19.40
C LYS A 527 3.12 12.63 19.89
N GLN A 528 3.59 12.87 21.12
CA GLN A 528 3.81 14.22 21.64
C GLN A 528 4.84 15.02 20.80
N GLU A 529 5.92 14.40 20.34
CA GLU A 529 6.88 15.02 19.42
C GLU A 529 6.26 15.39 18.06
N ALA A 530 5.35 14.55 17.53
CA ALA A 530 4.62 14.84 16.30
C ALA A 530 3.54 15.93 16.47
N VAL A 531 2.92 16.03 17.65
CA VAL A 531 2.01 17.14 18.03
C VAL A 531 2.79 18.44 18.19
N ALA A 532 3.95 18.41 18.85
CA ALA A 532 4.84 19.54 19.03
C ALA A 532 5.69 19.88 17.79
N ALA A 533 5.38 19.29 16.63
CA ALA A 533 6.07 19.45 15.34
C ALA A 533 7.60 19.19 15.33
N LYS A 534 8.15 18.53 16.37
CA LYS A 534 9.56 18.12 16.44
C LYS A 534 9.87 16.97 15.50
N THR A 535 8.99 15.95 15.50
CA THR A 535 9.19 14.69 14.78
C THR A 535 7.91 14.34 14.01
N LEU A 536 7.65 15.01 12.89
CA LEU A 536 6.37 14.92 12.17
C LEU A 536 6.05 13.50 11.65
N SER A 537 7.06 12.76 11.18
CA SER A 537 6.90 11.43 10.61
C SER A 537 8.10 10.53 10.92
N LEU A 538 7.87 9.23 11.03
CA LEU A 538 8.90 8.21 11.16
C LEU A 538 8.97 7.36 9.87
N TYR A 539 10.13 6.75 9.62
CA TYR A 539 10.33 5.74 8.58
C TYR A 539 10.67 4.38 9.23
N SER A 540 10.29 3.29 8.58
CA SER A 540 10.71 1.94 8.96
C SER A 540 12.13 1.64 8.48
N GLN A 541 12.69 0.52 8.94
CA GLN A 541 13.80 -0.10 8.23
C GLN A 541 13.39 -0.48 6.79
N PRO A 542 14.33 -0.55 5.83
CA PRO A 542 14.07 -1.09 4.50
C PRO A 542 13.68 -2.58 4.51
N PHE A 543 12.84 -2.97 3.56
CA PHE A 543 12.51 -4.35 3.25
C PHE A 543 12.42 -4.54 1.72
N TYR A 544 12.48 -5.80 1.28
CA TYR A 544 12.70 -6.16 -0.12
C TYR A 544 11.71 -7.24 -0.57
N THR A 545 11.40 -7.28 -1.87
CA THR A 545 10.58 -8.38 -2.47
C THR A 545 11.35 -9.68 -2.67
N GLY A 546 12.67 -9.65 -2.55
CA GLY A 546 13.62 -10.75 -2.78
C GLY A 546 15.03 -10.27 -2.44
N TYR A 547 16.02 -11.17 -2.37
CA TYR A 547 17.42 -10.80 -2.10
C TYR A 547 17.97 -9.73 -3.06
N PHE A 548 17.54 -9.77 -4.33
CA PHE A 548 17.89 -8.82 -5.38
C PHE A 548 16.65 -8.06 -5.92
N GLY A 549 15.62 -7.92 -5.07
CA GLY A 549 14.33 -7.32 -5.41
C GLY A 549 14.25 -5.81 -5.19
N TYR A 550 13.04 -5.24 -5.32
CA TYR A 550 12.79 -3.82 -5.05
C TYR A 550 13.11 -3.47 -3.60
N LYS A 551 13.74 -2.32 -3.35
CA LYS A 551 13.96 -1.77 -2.00
C LYS A 551 12.79 -0.85 -1.61
N MET A 552 12.22 -1.05 -0.42
CA MET A 552 11.00 -0.37 0.01
C MET A 552 11.05 -0.04 1.51
N CYS A 553 10.27 0.93 1.97
CA CYS A 553 10.02 1.15 3.39
C CYS A 553 8.60 1.67 3.65
N ALA A 554 8.21 1.79 4.92
CA ALA A 554 6.98 2.43 5.35
C ALA A 554 7.27 3.80 5.98
N ARG A 555 6.34 4.74 5.85
CA ARG A 555 6.37 6.06 6.51
C ARG A 555 5.07 6.28 7.26
N VAL A 556 5.15 6.67 8.53
CA VAL A 556 3.98 6.91 9.39
C VAL A 556 4.00 8.30 10.00
N TYR A 557 2.82 8.90 10.14
CA TYR A 557 2.59 10.14 10.88
C TYR A 557 1.68 9.82 12.06
N LEU A 558 2.23 9.80 13.27
CA LEU A 558 1.49 9.42 14.48
C LEU A 558 0.42 10.45 14.88
N ASN A 559 0.59 11.70 14.45
CA ASN A 559 -0.41 12.77 14.54
C ASN A 559 -1.10 13.09 13.19
N GLY A 560 -0.97 12.18 12.21
CA GLY A 560 -1.62 12.29 10.90
C GLY A 560 -1.01 13.32 9.95
N ASP A 561 -1.37 13.19 8.67
CA ASP A 561 -0.96 14.04 7.56
C ASP A 561 -2.15 14.37 6.63
N GLY A 562 -2.03 15.45 5.87
CA GLY A 562 -3.07 15.94 4.96
C GLY A 562 -4.43 16.04 5.65
N MET A 563 -5.45 15.40 5.08
CA MET A 563 -6.81 15.36 5.62
C MET A 563 -6.94 14.65 6.97
N GLY A 564 -5.97 13.82 7.37
CA GLY A 564 -5.97 13.09 8.64
C GLY A 564 -5.21 13.78 9.78
N LYS A 565 -4.59 14.93 9.52
CA LYS A 565 -3.78 15.66 10.51
C LYS A 565 -4.60 16.01 11.76
N GLY A 566 -4.02 15.72 12.93
CA GLY A 566 -4.63 15.96 14.25
C GLY A 566 -5.77 15.00 14.64
N THR A 567 -6.20 14.08 13.77
CA THR A 567 -7.39 13.22 14.01
C THR A 567 -7.14 11.73 13.76
N HIS A 568 -6.21 11.41 12.86
CA HIS A 568 -5.86 10.05 12.45
C HIS A 568 -4.37 9.79 12.67
N LEU A 569 -3.99 8.52 12.61
CA LEU A 569 -2.65 8.07 12.22
C LEU A 569 -2.69 7.86 10.69
N SER A 570 -1.69 8.40 9.98
CA SER A 570 -1.55 8.24 8.53
C SER A 570 -0.39 7.30 8.22
N LEU A 571 -0.60 6.36 7.29
CA LEU A 571 0.38 5.32 6.95
C LEU A 571 0.58 5.24 5.43
N PHE A 572 1.84 5.29 5.02
CA PHE A 572 2.25 5.31 3.62
C PHE A 572 3.34 4.26 3.35
N PHE A 573 3.36 3.76 2.13
CA PHE A 573 4.40 2.94 1.53
C PHE A 573 5.34 3.82 0.68
N VAL A 574 6.61 3.45 0.62
CA VAL A 574 7.67 4.19 -0.08
C VAL A 574 8.50 3.21 -0.89
N VAL A 575 8.64 3.47 -2.20
CA VAL A 575 9.66 2.83 -3.04
C VAL A 575 10.98 3.59 -2.84
N MET A 576 12.07 2.85 -2.58
CA MET A 576 13.42 3.40 -2.45
C MET A 576 14.27 2.98 -3.64
N ARG A 577 15.34 3.72 -3.92
CA ARG A 577 16.33 3.32 -4.93
C ARG A 577 17.10 2.08 -4.47
N GLY A 578 16.98 1.00 -5.24
CA GLY A 578 17.70 -0.26 -5.05
C GLY A 578 18.86 -0.43 -6.04
N GLU A 579 19.90 -1.18 -5.64
CA GLU A 579 21.06 -1.47 -6.49
C GLU A 579 20.67 -2.22 -7.78
N TYR A 580 19.56 -2.97 -7.73
CA TYR A 580 19.06 -3.80 -8.82
C TYR A 580 17.97 -3.13 -9.67
N ASP A 581 17.68 -1.84 -9.45
CA ASP A 581 16.62 -1.08 -10.15
C ASP A 581 16.78 -1.04 -11.68
N ALA A 582 17.93 -1.42 -12.23
CA ALA A 582 18.16 -1.57 -13.67
C ALA A 582 17.63 -2.90 -14.27
N LEU A 583 17.42 -3.93 -13.43
CA LEU A 583 16.96 -5.27 -13.83
C LEU A 583 15.46 -5.47 -13.54
N LEU A 584 14.89 -4.66 -12.64
CA LEU A 584 13.51 -4.79 -12.17
C LEU A 584 12.51 -4.11 -13.13
N PRO A 585 11.28 -4.65 -13.29
CA PRO A 585 10.22 -4.00 -14.04
C PRO A 585 9.80 -2.63 -13.47
N TRP A 586 9.43 -1.68 -14.35
CA TRP A 586 8.90 -0.38 -13.94
C TRP A 586 7.71 0.05 -14.83
N PRO A 587 6.72 0.80 -14.31
CA PRO A 587 6.56 1.20 -12.90
C PRO A 587 6.23 0.02 -11.97
N PHE A 588 6.51 0.20 -10.68
CA PHE A 588 6.17 -0.76 -9.63
C PHE A 588 4.65 -0.97 -9.57
N LYS A 589 4.22 -2.23 -9.65
CA LYS A 589 2.81 -2.62 -9.89
C LYS A 589 2.25 -3.64 -8.89
N GLN A 590 3.05 -4.05 -7.93
CA GLN A 590 2.72 -5.11 -6.97
C GLN A 590 1.67 -4.62 -5.97
N LYS A 591 0.68 -5.46 -5.63
CA LYS A 591 -0.34 -5.12 -4.64
C LYS A 591 0.33 -4.87 -3.28
N VAL A 592 -0.01 -3.77 -2.61
CA VAL A 592 0.52 -3.40 -1.30
C VAL A 592 -0.61 -3.47 -0.28
N THR A 593 -0.37 -4.14 0.84
CA THR A 593 -1.28 -4.24 1.99
C THR A 593 -0.63 -3.56 3.20
N LEU A 594 -1.31 -2.56 3.77
CA LEU A 594 -0.90 -1.82 4.97
C LEU A 594 -1.75 -2.25 6.15
N MET A 595 -1.15 -2.62 7.29
CA MET A 595 -1.88 -3.07 8.49
C MET A 595 -1.33 -2.53 9.80
N LEU A 596 -2.23 -2.20 10.73
CA LEU A 596 -1.98 -1.99 12.15
C LEU A 596 -2.37 -3.26 12.93
N MET A 597 -1.42 -3.81 13.69
CA MET A 597 -1.57 -5.12 14.31
C MET A 597 -2.22 -5.05 15.70
N ASP A 598 -3.47 -5.48 15.83
CA ASP A 598 -4.10 -5.79 17.13
C ASP A 598 -3.21 -6.73 18.00
N GLN A 599 -2.90 -6.26 19.20
CA GLN A 599 -2.12 -6.97 20.22
C GLN A 599 -3.00 -7.71 21.23
N GLY A 600 -4.32 -7.51 21.17
CA GLY A 600 -5.31 -8.25 21.93
C GLY A 600 -5.48 -9.71 21.48
N PRO A 601 -6.21 -10.53 22.27
CA PRO A 601 -6.38 -11.95 22.00
C PRO A 601 -7.20 -12.24 20.73
N THR A 602 -7.98 -11.27 20.25
CA THR A 602 -8.85 -11.41 19.07
C THR A 602 -8.16 -11.22 17.74
N ARG A 603 -6.94 -10.64 17.71
CA ARG A 603 -6.14 -10.39 16.49
C ARG A 603 -6.92 -9.69 15.36
N LYS A 604 -7.80 -8.74 15.71
CA LYS A 604 -8.56 -7.90 14.78
C LYS A 604 -7.69 -6.78 14.21
N HIS A 605 -6.68 -7.16 13.42
CA HIS A 605 -5.82 -6.21 12.74
C HIS A 605 -6.64 -5.28 11.83
N LEU A 606 -6.33 -3.98 11.86
CA LEU A 606 -6.92 -3.00 10.93
C LEU A 606 -6.00 -2.90 9.71
N GLY A 607 -6.56 -2.86 8.50
CA GLY A 607 -5.74 -2.80 7.30
C GLY A 607 -6.51 -2.46 6.04
N ASP A 608 -5.75 -2.03 5.04
CA ASP A 608 -6.22 -1.63 3.72
C ASP A 608 -5.21 -2.11 2.66
N ALA A 609 -5.65 -2.31 1.42
CA ALA A 609 -4.81 -2.83 0.35
C ALA A 609 -5.11 -2.17 -0.99
N PHE A 610 -4.08 -1.56 -1.59
CA PHE A 610 -4.16 -0.89 -2.89
C PHE A 610 -3.31 -1.60 -3.94
N LYS A 611 -3.67 -1.43 -5.21
CA LYS A 611 -2.78 -1.73 -6.34
C LYS A 611 -2.18 -0.40 -6.83
N PRO A 612 -0.84 -0.28 -6.97
CA PRO A 612 -0.19 0.93 -7.47
C PRO A 612 -0.76 1.42 -8.80
N ASP A 613 -0.99 2.73 -8.91
CA ASP A 613 -1.31 3.39 -10.17
C ASP A 613 -0.03 3.56 -11.01
N PRO A 614 0.07 2.96 -12.23
CA PRO A 614 1.24 3.11 -13.10
C PRO A 614 1.59 4.55 -13.46
N ASN A 615 0.64 5.48 -13.40
CA ASN A 615 0.85 6.88 -13.77
C ASN A 615 1.50 7.69 -12.64
N SER A 616 1.28 7.30 -11.39
CA SER A 616 1.76 8.02 -10.20
C SER A 616 3.29 8.05 -10.10
N SER A 617 3.84 9.21 -9.76
CA SER A 617 5.27 9.42 -9.54
C SER A 617 5.84 8.58 -8.39
N SER A 618 5.00 8.16 -7.42
CA SER A 618 5.38 7.28 -6.31
C SER A 618 5.96 5.93 -6.74
N PHE A 619 5.57 5.43 -7.91
CA PHE A 619 5.86 4.06 -8.37
C PHE A 619 6.73 4.01 -9.63
N ARG A 620 7.22 5.15 -10.12
CA ARG A 620 8.20 5.21 -11.21
C ARG A 620 9.57 4.76 -10.70
N ARG A 621 10.47 4.40 -11.63
CA ARG A 621 11.86 4.04 -11.31
C ARG A 621 12.53 5.18 -10.50
N PRO A 622 13.08 4.91 -9.30
CA PRO A 622 13.68 5.94 -8.46
C PRO A 622 14.83 6.69 -9.14
N VAL A 623 14.88 7.99 -8.88
CA VAL A 623 15.97 8.89 -9.31
C VAL A 623 16.72 9.39 -8.07
N ALA A 624 15.97 9.95 -7.12
CA ALA A 624 16.41 10.18 -5.75
C ALA A 624 16.42 8.87 -4.94
N GLU A 625 16.91 8.91 -3.70
CA GLU A 625 16.97 7.75 -2.80
C GLU A 625 15.58 7.19 -2.41
N MET A 626 14.56 8.05 -2.36
CA MET A 626 13.17 7.70 -2.05
C MET A 626 12.21 8.40 -3.00
N ASN A 627 11.17 7.69 -3.44
CA ASN A 627 10.04 8.27 -4.16
C ASN A 627 9.05 8.97 -3.19
N ILE A 628 8.10 9.73 -3.76
CA ILE A 628 6.98 10.30 -3.01
C ILE A 628 6.15 9.17 -2.40
N ALA A 629 5.91 9.23 -1.08
CA ALA A 629 5.16 8.22 -0.35
C ALA A 629 3.69 8.11 -0.81
N SER A 630 3.10 6.92 -0.80
CA SER A 630 1.72 6.66 -1.24
C SER A 630 1.02 5.68 -0.29
N GLY A 631 -0.27 5.92 0.01
CA GLY A 631 -1.01 5.17 1.03
C GLY A 631 -2.18 5.99 1.57
N CYS A 632 -2.48 5.83 2.87
CA CYS A 632 -3.76 6.21 3.45
C CYS A 632 -3.60 7.34 4.50
N PRO A 633 -4.00 8.59 4.18
CA PRO A 633 -4.01 9.70 5.15
C PRO A 633 -4.97 9.47 6.32
N LEU A 634 -6.08 8.77 6.09
CA LEU A 634 -7.14 8.48 7.08
C LEU A 634 -7.10 7.00 7.52
N PHE A 635 -5.91 6.45 7.75
CA PHE A 635 -5.74 4.99 7.92
C PHE A 635 -6.42 4.43 9.18
N VAL A 636 -6.19 5.04 10.36
CA VAL A 636 -6.88 4.69 11.62
C VAL A 636 -7.10 5.97 12.41
N SER A 637 -8.31 6.19 12.95
CA SER A 637 -8.57 7.34 13.82
C SER A 637 -7.83 7.20 15.15
N GLN A 638 -7.33 8.31 15.70
CA GLN A 638 -6.54 8.27 16.95
C GLN A 638 -7.37 7.72 18.11
N SER A 639 -8.68 8.00 18.15
CA SER A 639 -9.60 7.43 19.15
C SER A 639 -9.68 5.90 19.09
N VAL A 640 -9.76 5.29 17.91
CA VAL A 640 -9.79 3.81 17.77
C VAL A 640 -8.43 3.19 18.10
N LEU A 641 -7.34 3.85 17.70
CA LEU A 641 -5.97 3.44 18.02
C LEU A 641 -5.70 3.45 19.54
N GLU A 642 -6.13 4.49 20.25
CA GLU A 642 -5.79 4.72 21.66
C GLU A 642 -6.80 4.11 22.66
N THR A 643 -8.02 3.78 22.23
CA THR A 643 -8.99 3.03 23.07
C THR A 643 -9.01 1.52 22.80
N GLY A 644 -8.49 1.07 21.65
CA GLY A 644 -8.40 -0.34 21.28
C GLY A 644 -7.12 -1.04 21.75
N SER A 645 -7.07 -2.36 21.61
CA SER A 645 -5.91 -3.21 21.97
C SER A 645 -4.74 -3.15 20.97
N TYR A 646 -4.58 -2.04 20.26
CA TYR A 646 -3.52 -1.81 19.28
C TYR A 646 -2.23 -1.28 19.91
N ILE A 647 -2.34 -0.46 20.96
CA ILE A 647 -1.22 -0.03 21.78
C ILE A 647 -1.09 -0.99 22.97
N LYS A 648 0.10 -1.54 23.16
CA LYS A 648 0.43 -2.31 24.36
C LYS A 648 1.90 -2.06 24.71
N ASP A 649 2.23 -1.96 26.00
CA ASP A 649 3.61 -1.79 26.47
C ASP A 649 4.30 -0.57 25.80
N ASP A 650 3.55 0.55 25.73
CA ASP A 650 3.80 1.80 24.96
C ASP A 650 4.33 1.61 23.52
N THR A 651 3.93 0.51 22.89
CA THR A 651 4.42 0.06 21.60
C THR A 651 3.25 -0.21 20.65
N ILE A 652 3.42 0.11 19.36
CA ILE A 652 2.56 -0.36 18.27
C ILE A 652 3.35 -1.19 17.26
N PHE A 653 2.65 -2.07 16.55
CA PHE A 653 3.22 -2.86 15.46
C PHE A 653 2.48 -2.58 14.16
N ILE A 654 3.23 -2.25 13.12
CA ILE A 654 2.73 -2.07 11.75
C ILE A 654 3.28 -3.20 10.90
N LYS A 655 2.43 -3.78 10.04
CA LYS A 655 2.82 -4.75 9.02
C LYS A 655 2.57 -4.17 7.64
N VAL A 656 3.53 -4.33 6.74
CA VAL A 656 3.33 -4.10 5.30
C VAL A 656 3.62 -5.41 4.58
N THR A 657 2.76 -5.80 3.65
CA THR A 657 2.99 -6.95 2.77
C THR A 657 2.79 -6.52 1.33
N VAL A 658 3.82 -6.76 0.53
CA VAL A 658 3.87 -6.55 -0.92
C VAL A 658 3.74 -7.91 -1.59
N ASP A 659 2.86 -8.00 -2.59
CA ASP A 659 2.59 -9.23 -3.32
C ASP A 659 3.75 -9.58 -4.26
N THR A 660 4.42 -10.70 -4.00
CA THR A 660 5.56 -11.19 -4.79
C THR A 660 5.17 -12.29 -5.79
N SER A 661 3.88 -12.66 -5.91
CA SER A 661 3.46 -13.77 -6.78
C SER A 661 3.61 -13.48 -8.28
N ASP A 662 3.45 -12.22 -8.71
CA ASP A 662 3.79 -11.76 -10.08
C ASP A 662 5.32 -11.51 -10.26
N LEU A 663 6.11 -11.87 -9.25
CA LEU A 663 7.57 -12.00 -9.19
C LEU A 663 8.23 -12.94 -10.22
N PRO A 664 9.18 -12.53 -11.08
CA PRO A 664 10.16 -13.49 -11.60
C PRO A 664 11.06 -13.96 -10.45
N GLU A 665 10.90 -15.22 -10.03
CA GLU A 665 11.93 -15.90 -9.23
C GLU A 665 13.10 -16.29 -10.17
N PRO A 666 14.39 -16.06 -9.78
CA PRO A 666 15.56 -16.35 -10.63
C PRO A 666 15.83 -17.83 -10.89
#